data_AF-A0A2V6DPT4-F1
#
_entry.id   AF-A0A2V6DPT4-F1
#
_cell.length_a   1.000
_cell.length_b   1.000
_cell.length_c   1.000
_cell.angle_alpha   90.00
_cell.angle_beta   90.00
_cell.angle_gamma   90.00
#
_symmetry.space_group_name_H-M   'P 1'
#
loop_
_entity.id
_entity.type
_entity.pdbx_description
1 polymer ?
#
loop_
_entity_poly.entity_id
_entity_poly.type
_entity_poly.pdbx_seq_one_letter_code
_entity_poly.pdbx_strand_id
1 'polypeptide(L)'
;MTSERSPDVKFEIGHVLFIDIVGYSKLLITEQSEQIQKLKQIVRGTEQVRLAEAEGKLLRLPTGDGGALVFRTSPEAPVLCAMEISKALKNHPELHVRMGIHSGPVNEVTDLNEQANIAGAGINIAQRVMDCGDAGHILLSKRVADDLDQYPRWRPLLHDLGDCEIKHGQRISVVNLHDNQVGNPQRPENFKARKTEEGAVSRSNKKALTAAVITLLFVLSVGFFRFPHLFRPSESKVASKPQGVSTDDKSIAVLPFIDLSQARDQEYFCDGISEEILDTLAKVEGLRVVARTSSFSFKGKNADVGDIAQKLNVQNVLEGSLRREGNRVRITAQLVNARDGFHIWSDTFERELQGVFAVQDEITRSIVDALKIKLAVAPPARAQQNTEAYDLYLQGLYLSNKSDEENLRKSLNLFQHALDKDPTLSRAWVGIAKAWFWLADAYVKPLEAYQAVESAATKALELNENDAEAHAYLSEAKRVLHWDWKTAERELQRAGEIDPNSATAHLMFAHHRVCSGDLEGGQMELDEAERLDPLSPLVSDHQAILFLYSDRLDDAVAAAKRTLTLDPNYNYLEPTLARVYREQGKLEDALALYLKAQQGTHEPNAGLAIAYARLGRISEAQRMLQQLIDKANRG
;
A
#
# COMPACT_ATOMS: atom_id res chain seq x y z
N MET A 1 -4.26 -48.31 10.93
CA MET A 1 -3.47 -47.63 9.90
C MET A 1 -2.92 -46.38 10.52
N THR A 2 -1.59 -46.27 10.52
CA THR A 2 -0.76 -45.31 11.23
C THR A 2 -1.02 -43.87 10.78
N SER A 3 -1.10 -42.95 11.75
CA SER A 3 -1.16 -41.51 11.48
C SER A 3 0.17 -41.04 10.90
N GLU A 4 0.19 -40.65 9.63
CA GLU A 4 1.31 -39.89 9.09
C GLU A 4 1.26 -38.48 9.68
N ARG A 5 2.16 -38.22 10.65
CA ARG A 5 2.49 -36.87 11.09
C ARG A 5 3.08 -36.12 9.89
N SER A 6 2.69 -34.86 9.71
CA SER A 6 3.39 -33.96 8.79
C SER A 6 4.89 -33.96 9.14
N PRO A 7 5.80 -33.88 8.16
CA PRO A 7 7.23 -33.81 8.46
C PRO A 7 7.50 -32.56 9.32
N ASP A 8 8.02 -32.77 10.53
CA ASP A 8 8.48 -31.69 11.41
C ASP A 8 9.45 -30.79 10.62
N VAL A 9 9.17 -29.49 10.55
CA VAL A 9 10.06 -28.48 9.95
C VAL A 9 11.37 -28.48 10.74
N LYS A 10 12.44 -29.02 10.16
CA LYS A 10 13.76 -29.03 10.78
C LYS A 10 14.45 -27.69 10.52
N PHE A 11 14.49 -26.83 11.53
CA PHE A 11 15.32 -25.63 11.51
C PHE A 11 16.80 -26.01 11.60
N GLU A 12 17.60 -25.56 10.64
CA GLU A 12 19.06 -25.64 10.70
C GLU A 12 19.64 -24.27 11.06
N ILE A 13 20.77 -24.23 11.75
CA ILE A 13 21.48 -22.96 11.98
C ILE A 13 22.28 -22.63 10.73
N GLY A 14 21.93 -21.51 10.10
CA GLY A 14 22.66 -20.94 8.98
C GLY A 14 23.55 -19.79 9.44
N HIS A 15 24.76 -19.74 8.90
CA HIS A 15 25.69 -18.63 9.11
C HIS A 15 25.63 -17.73 7.86
N VAL A 16 24.93 -16.61 7.97
CA VAL A 16 24.53 -15.77 6.83
C VAL A 16 25.47 -14.58 6.70
N LEU A 17 26.01 -14.37 5.50
CA LEU A 17 26.63 -13.13 5.05
C LEU A 17 25.70 -12.44 4.04
N PHE A 18 25.19 -11.27 4.39
CA PHE A 18 24.44 -10.40 3.51
C PHE A 18 25.34 -9.32 2.93
N ILE A 19 25.19 -9.02 1.64
CA ILE A 19 26.06 -8.13 0.87
C ILE A 19 25.18 -7.25 -0.02
N ASP A 20 25.44 -5.94 -0.01
CA ASP A 20 24.68 -4.95 -0.77
C ASP A 20 25.59 -3.84 -1.33
N ILE A 21 25.28 -3.35 -2.54
CA ILE A 21 25.95 -2.23 -3.19
C ILE A 21 25.29 -0.91 -2.77
N VAL A 22 26.03 -0.09 -2.02
CA VAL A 22 25.55 1.20 -1.52
C VAL A 22 25.30 2.17 -2.67
N GLY A 23 24.07 2.68 -2.74
CA GLY A 23 23.66 3.64 -3.78
C GLY A 23 23.37 3.02 -5.14
N TYR A 24 23.21 1.70 -5.22
CA TYR A 24 22.94 0.95 -6.46
C TYR A 24 21.82 1.54 -7.32
N SER A 25 20.69 1.93 -6.71
CA SER A 25 19.53 2.50 -7.41
C SER A 25 19.78 3.87 -8.07
N LYS A 26 20.89 4.54 -7.74
CA LYS A 26 21.29 5.82 -8.34
C LYS A 26 22.14 5.65 -9.60
N LEU A 27 22.59 4.43 -9.89
CA LEU A 27 23.42 4.10 -11.05
C LEU A 27 22.55 3.91 -12.30
N LEU A 28 23.14 4.12 -13.47
CA LEU A 28 22.52 3.76 -14.75
C LEU A 28 22.36 2.23 -14.85
N ILE A 29 21.37 1.76 -15.62
CA ILE A 29 21.08 0.32 -15.78
C ILE A 29 22.31 -0.49 -16.25
N THR A 30 23.14 0.11 -17.11
CA THR A 30 24.39 -0.50 -17.59
C THR A 30 25.42 -0.64 -16.46
N GLU A 31 25.58 0.40 -15.64
CA GLU A 31 26.49 0.43 -14.50
C GLU A 31 26.04 -0.54 -13.40
N GLN A 32 24.73 -0.60 -13.13
CA GLN A 32 24.11 -1.59 -12.24
C GLN A 32 24.48 -3.02 -12.65
N SER A 33 24.32 -3.33 -13.95
CA SER A 33 24.62 -4.65 -14.49
C SER A 33 26.10 -5.01 -14.38
N GLU A 34 27.00 -4.08 -14.69
CA GLU A 34 28.45 -4.26 -14.58
C GLU A 34 28.90 -4.49 -13.14
N GLN A 35 28.39 -3.69 -12.20
CA GLN A 35 28.76 -3.79 -10.79
C GLN A 35 28.29 -5.10 -10.16
N ILE A 36 27.07 -5.56 -10.46
CA ILE A 36 26.59 -6.87 -10.00
C ILE A 36 27.41 -8.02 -10.58
N GLN A 37 27.79 -7.96 -11.86
CA GLN A 37 28.65 -8.99 -12.46
C GLN A 37 30.01 -9.03 -11.77
N LYS A 38 30.58 -7.86 -11.48
CA LYS A 38 31.88 -7.74 -10.80
C LYS A 38 31.82 -8.25 -9.36
N LEU A 39 30.78 -7.89 -8.62
CA LEU A 39 30.54 -8.41 -7.27
C LEU A 39 30.42 -9.93 -7.28
N LYS A 40 29.67 -10.51 -8.22
CA LYS A 40 29.55 -11.97 -8.39
C LYS A 40 30.89 -12.65 -8.63
N GLN A 41 31.76 -12.05 -9.45
CA GLN A 41 33.11 -12.58 -9.70
C GLN A 41 33.98 -12.57 -8.44
N ILE A 42 33.97 -11.45 -7.69
CA ILE A 42 34.71 -11.33 -6.43
C ILE A 42 34.24 -12.38 -5.42
N VAL A 43 32.92 -12.48 -5.21
CA VAL A 43 32.33 -13.43 -4.26
C VAL A 43 32.69 -14.87 -4.61
N ARG A 44 32.53 -15.27 -5.88
CA ARG A 44 32.91 -16.63 -6.35
C ARG A 44 34.41 -16.90 -6.28
N GLY A 45 35.23 -15.84 -6.26
CA GLY A 45 36.68 -15.91 -6.12
C GLY A 45 37.16 -16.21 -4.70
N THR A 46 36.29 -16.09 -3.69
CA THR A 46 36.64 -16.36 -2.28
C THR A 46 36.88 -17.85 -2.03
N GLU A 47 37.82 -18.15 -1.14
CA GLU A 47 38.13 -19.51 -0.69
C GLU A 47 36.95 -20.12 0.06
N GLN A 48 36.30 -19.34 0.95
CA GLN A 48 35.16 -19.83 1.71
C GLN A 48 33.98 -20.27 0.84
N VAL A 49 33.68 -19.51 -0.23
CA VAL A 49 32.63 -19.90 -1.18
C VAL A 49 33.02 -21.18 -1.91
N ARG A 50 34.27 -21.31 -2.39
CA ARG A 50 34.73 -22.54 -3.06
C ARG A 50 34.68 -23.76 -2.15
N LEU A 51 35.12 -23.64 -0.91
CA LEU A 51 35.10 -24.73 0.07
C LEU A 51 33.67 -25.17 0.39
N ALA A 52 32.80 -24.21 0.72
CA ALA A 52 31.42 -24.51 1.07
C ALA A 52 30.60 -25.04 -0.13
N GLU A 53 30.87 -24.57 -1.36
CA GLU A 53 30.29 -25.12 -2.59
C GLU A 53 30.75 -26.56 -2.84
N ALA A 54 32.04 -26.85 -2.67
CA ALA A 54 32.59 -28.21 -2.84
C ALA A 54 31.98 -29.21 -1.85
N GLU A 55 31.59 -28.76 -0.66
CA GLU A 55 30.91 -29.58 0.36
C GLU A 55 29.38 -29.61 0.20
N GLY A 56 28.79 -28.87 -0.74
CA GLY A 56 27.33 -28.73 -0.86
C GLY A 56 26.68 -28.03 0.34
N LYS A 57 27.43 -27.20 1.06
CA LYS A 57 27.01 -26.50 2.30
C LYS A 57 26.91 -24.99 2.12
N LEU A 58 26.79 -24.52 0.89
CA LEU A 58 26.55 -23.12 0.56
C LEU A 58 25.25 -22.97 -0.20
N LEU A 59 24.38 -22.08 0.30
CA LEU A 59 23.29 -21.53 -0.51
C LEU A 59 23.60 -20.08 -0.89
N ARG A 60 23.30 -19.71 -2.13
CA ARG A 60 23.50 -18.36 -2.68
C ARG A 60 22.15 -17.79 -3.09
N LEU A 61 21.78 -16.65 -2.54
CA LEU A 61 20.52 -15.98 -2.81
C LEU A 61 20.80 -14.64 -3.50
N PRO A 62 20.41 -14.47 -4.78
CA PRO A 62 20.56 -13.19 -5.44
C PRO A 62 19.56 -12.17 -4.85
N THR A 63 20.02 -10.94 -4.63
CA THR A 63 19.14 -9.77 -4.43
C THR A 63 19.33 -8.79 -5.60
N GLY A 64 18.46 -7.79 -5.73
CA GLY A 64 18.51 -6.85 -6.85
C GLY A 64 19.82 -6.06 -6.94
N ASP A 65 20.41 -5.74 -5.78
CA ASP A 65 21.57 -4.89 -5.53
C ASP A 65 22.76 -5.64 -4.88
N GLY A 66 22.65 -6.96 -4.69
CA GLY A 66 23.68 -7.76 -4.05
C GLY A 66 23.32 -9.24 -3.91
N GLY A 67 23.46 -9.78 -2.70
CA GLY A 67 23.03 -11.15 -2.39
C GLY A 67 23.32 -11.60 -0.96
N ALA A 68 22.78 -12.76 -0.61
CA ALA A 68 23.08 -13.45 0.65
C ALA A 68 23.78 -14.79 0.40
N LEU A 69 24.75 -15.10 1.26
CA LEU A 69 25.49 -16.36 1.29
C LEU A 69 25.19 -17.05 2.61
N VAL A 70 24.59 -18.25 2.56
CA VAL A 70 24.26 -19.03 3.74
C VAL A 70 25.20 -20.22 3.84
N PHE A 71 26.10 -20.17 4.81
CA PHE A 71 27.05 -21.23 5.10
C PHE A 71 26.46 -22.18 6.15
N ARG A 72 26.50 -23.49 5.87
CA ARG A 72 26.17 -24.57 6.82
C ARG A 72 27.40 -25.27 7.40
N THR A 73 28.55 -24.57 7.38
CA THR A 73 29.84 -25.09 7.84
C THR A 73 30.17 -24.62 9.25
N SER A 74 30.53 -23.35 9.40
CA SER A 74 30.95 -22.75 10.67
C SER A 74 30.57 -21.27 10.75
N PRO A 75 30.44 -20.70 11.97
CA PRO A 75 30.19 -19.26 12.14
C PRO A 75 31.34 -18.38 11.66
N GLU A 76 32.53 -18.94 11.44
CA GLU A 76 33.70 -18.20 10.93
C GLU A 76 33.69 -18.06 9.41
N ALA A 77 33.03 -18.97 8.69
CA ALA A 77 32.98 -18.99 7.24
C ALA A 77 32.45 -17.68 6.62
N PRO A 78 31.29 -17.12 7.04
CA PRO A 78 30.84 -15.82 6.52
C PRO A 78 31.78 -14.66 6.87
N VAL A 79 32.47 -14.73 8.01
CA VAL A 79 33.41 -13.68 8.46
C VAL A 79 34.66 -13.67 7.59
N LEU A 80 35.26 -14.84 7.40
CA LEU A 80 36.42 -15.02 6.51
C LEU A 80 36.07 -14.63 5.08
N CYS A 81 34.88 -15.02 4.59
CA CYS A 81 34.38 -14.63 3.28
C CYS A 81 34.27 -13.10 3.14
N ALA A 82 33.69 -12.41 4.13
CA ALA A 82 33.59 -10.95 4.13
C ALA A 82 34.97 -10.26 4.13
N MET A 83 35.94 -10.80 4.88
CA MET A 83 37.31 -10.28 4.86
C MET A 83 37.98 -10.47 3.50
N GLU A 84 37.80 -11.62 2.84
CA GLU A 84 38.34 -11.88 1.49
C GLU A 84 37.72 -10.95 0.45
N ILE A 85 36.39 -10.73 0.51
CA ILE A 85 35.68 -9.77 -0.34
C ILE A 85 36.23 -8.35 -0.09
N SER A 86 36.35 -7.94 1.17
CA SER A 86 36.88 -6.62 1.54
C SER A 86 38.31 -6.39 1.02
N LYS A 87 39.18 -7.42 1.03
CA LYS A 87 40.51 -7.34 0.41
C LYS A 87 40.43 -7.17 -1.11
N ALA A 88 39.58 -7.94 -1.78
CA ALA A 88 39.42 -7.88 -3.23
C ALA A 88 38.86 -6.52 -3.70
N LEU A 89 37.95 -5.92 -2.93
CA LEU A 89 37.36 -4.61 -3.22
C LEU A 89 38.39 -3.46 -3.28
N LYS A 90 39.58 -3.62 -2.69
CA LYS A 90 40.67 -2.62 -2.83
C LYS A 90 41.12 -2.39 -4.27
N ASN A 91 40.95 -3.41 -5.14
CA ASN A 91 41.26 -3.30 -6.57
C ASN A 91 40.08 -2.78 -7.40
N HIS A 92 38.94 -2.47 -6.74
CA HIS A 92 37.67 -2.11 -7.35
C HIS A 92 37.03 -0.92 -6.60
N PRO A 93 37.67 0.27 -6.60
CA PRO A 93 37.20 1.43 -5.85
C PRO A 93 35.83 1.96 -6.29
N GLU A 94 35.36 1.60 -7.48
CA GLU A 94 34.02 1.90 -7.97
C GLU A 94 32.91 1.10 -7.24
N LEU A 95 33.25 -0.04 -6.64
CA LEU A 95 32.30 -0.97 -6.06
C LEU A 95 32.17 -0.75 -4.55
N HIS A 96 31.16 0.02 -4.16
CA HIS A 96 30.93 0.44 -2.78
C HIS A 96 29.99 -0.55 -2.08
N VAL A 97 30.53 -1.52 -1.36
CA VAL A 97 29.75 -2.60 -0.75
C VAL A 97 29.68 -2.46 0.77
N ARG A 98 28.55 -2.81 1.37
CA ARG A 98 28.39 -3.02 2.81
C ARG A 98 27.99 -4.46 3.09
N MET A 99 28.42 -5.00 4.23
CA MET A 99 28.22 -6.40 4.60
C MET A 99 27.69 -6.55 6.02
N GLY A 100 26.79 -7.51 6.23
CA GLY A 100 26.25 -7.86 7.55
C GLY A 100 26.20 -9.36 7.79
N ILE A 101 26.54 -9.79 8.99
CA ILE A 101 26.66 -11.21 9.34
C ILE A 101 25.82 -11.55 10.58
N HIS A 102 25.06 -12.64 10.48
CA HIS A 102 24.34 -13.22 11.60
C HIS A 102 24.31 -14.76 11.52
N SER A 103 24.17 -15.42 12.67
CA SER A 103 23.98 -16.87 12.77
C SER A 103 22.66 -17.16 13.48
N GLY A 104 21.76 -17.86 12.81
CA GLY A 104 20.41 -18.09 13.31
C GLY A 104 19.66 -19.17 12.54
N PRO A 105 18.43 -19.49 12.97
CA PRO A 105 17.63 -20.50 12.31
C PRO A 105 17.30 -20.08 10.87
N VAL A 106 17.58 -20.97 9.94
CA VAL A 106 17.23 -20.89 8.52
C VAL A 106 16.49 -22.17 8.12
N ASN A 107 15.61 -22.04 7.15
CA ASN A 107 14.90 -23.15 6.53
C ASN A 107 15.11 -23.09 5.03
N GLU A 108 15.50 -24.22 4.44
CA GLU A 108 15.57 -24.32 2.99
C GLU A 108 14.14 -24.41 2.44
N VAL A 109 13.82 -23.52 1.53
CA VAL A 109 12.53 -23.45 0.85
C VAL A 109 12.79 -23.41 -0.64
N THR A 110 11.87 -23.92 -1.44
CA THR A 110 11.96 -23.74 -2.88
C THR A 110 11.28 -22.42 -3.24
N ASP A 111 11.96 -21.55 -4.00
CA ASP A 111 11.36 -20.30 -4.46
C ASP A 111 10.38 -20.51 -5.62
N LEU A 112 9.76 -19.41 -6.05
CA LEU A 112 8.78 -19.36 -7.14
C LEU A 112 9.36 -19.81 -8.50
N ASN A 113 10.68 -19.94 -8.64
CA ASN A 113 11.36 -20.41 -9.84
C ASN A 113 11.87 -21.86 -9.70
N GLU A 114 11.39 -22.59 -8.70
CA GLU A 114 11.84 -23.94 -8.36
C GLU A 114 13.34 -24.01 -7.98
N GLN A 115 13.94 -22.88 -7.57
CA GLN A 115 15.33 -22.82 -7.12
C GLN A 115 15.40 -22.93 -5.60
N ALA A 116 16.49 -23.53 -5.11
CA ALA A 116 16.75 -23.59 -3.68
C ALA A 116 16.91 -22.16 -3.12
N ASN A 117 16.11 -21.84 -2.13
CA ASN A 117 16.06 -20.55 -1.43
C ASN A 117 16.05 -20.78 0.09
N ILE A 118 16.16 -19.74 0.90
CA ILE A 118 16.14 -19.82 2.35
C ILE A 118 15.23 -18.75 2.95
N ALA A 119 14.40 -19.18 3.90
CA ALA A 119 13.61 -18.30 4.76
C ALA A 119 14.01 -18.50 6.23
N GLY A 120 13.83 -17.50 7.08
CA GLY A 120 14.00 -17.63 8.53
C GLY A 120 14.55 -16.39 9.23
N ALA A 121 14.48 -16.38 10.57
CA ALA A 121 14.99 -15.26 11.36
C ALA A 121 16.48 -15.00 11.13
N GLY A 122 17.26 -16.04 10.80
CA GLY A 122 18.69 -15.94 10.52
C GLY A 122 19.03 -14.96 9.39
N ILE A 123 18.29 -15.03 8.28
CA ILE A 123 18.54 -14.18 7.11
C ILE A 123 18.06 -12.74 7.34
N ASN A 124 16.89 -12.57 7.96
CA ASN A 124 16.32 -11.25 8.25
C ASN A 124 17.20 -10.43 9.20
N ILE A 125 17.78 -11.08 10.22
CA ILE A 125 18.69 -10.41 11.15
C ILE A 125 20.01 -10.03 10.45
N ALA A 126 20.56 -10.90 9.59
CA ALA A 126 21.80 -10.59 8.85
C ALA A 126 21.64 -9.34 7.96
N GLN A 127 20.50 -9.23 7.26
CA GLN A 127 20.17 -8.04 6.46
C GLN A 127 20.09 -6.79 7.33
N ARG A 128 19.41 -6.87 8.49
CA ARG A 128 19.28 -5.72 9.41
C ARG A 128 20.63 -5.28 9.98
N VAL A 129 21.52 -6.22 10.29
CA VAL A 129 22.91 -5.93 10.69
C VAL A 129 23.63 -5.17 9.57
N MET A 130 23.49 -5.61 8.31
CA MET A 130 24.09 -4.96 7.15
C MET A 130 23.57 -3.52 6.97
N ASP A 131 22.27 -3.31 7.12
CA ASP A 131 21.62 -2.01 6.95
C ASP A 131 22.11 -0.95 7.94
N CYS A 132 22.67 -1.37 9.06
CA CYS A 132 23.28 -0.47 10.05
C CYS A 132 24.60 0.15 9.54
N GLY A 133 25.18 -0.36 8.46
CA GLY A 133 26.49 0.02 7.95
C GLY A 133 26.48 0.88 6.70
N ASP A 134 27.52 1.69 6.57
CA ASP A 134 27.84 2.43 5.35
C ASP A 134 28.78 1.60 4.44
N ALA A 135 29.13 2.12 3.27
CA ALA A 135 30.10 1.49 2.38
C ALA A 135 31.43 1.13 3.09
N GLY A 136 31.91 -0.08 2.81
CA GLY A 136 33.14 -0.65 3.36
C GLY A 136 32.99 -1.36 4.72
N HIS A 137 31.84 -1.26 5.40
CA HIS A 137 31.66 -1.91 6.69
C HIS A 137 31.46 -3.43 6.58
N ILE A 138 32.00 -4.16 7.56
CA ILE A 138 31.68 -5.56 7.85
C ILE A 138 31.05 -5.56 9.24
N LEU A 139 29.73 -5.71 9.32
CA LEU A 139 29.00 -5.66 10.59
C LEU A 139 28.58 -7.05 11.03
N LEU A 140 28.64 -7.29 12.34
CA LEU A 140 28.27 -8.54 12.99
C LEU A 140 27.14 -8.28 13.97
N SER A 141 26.16 -9.18 14.03
CA SER A 141 25.27 -9.24 15.21
C SER A 141 26.09 -9.54 16.47
N LYS A 142 25.67 -9.01 17.62
CA LYS A 142 26.30 -9.29 18.92
C LYS A 142 26.47 -10.77 19.21
N ARG A 143 25.48 -11.60 18.85
CA ARG A 143 25.55 -13.07 18.96
C ARG A 143 26.78 -13.66 18.27
N VAL A 144 27.01 -13.30 17.00
CA VAL A 144 28.17 -13.80 16.23
C VAL A 144 29.47 -13.25 16.82
N ALA A 145 29.48 -11.98 17.21
CA ALA A 145 30.67 -11.39 17.83
C ALA A 145 31.04 -12.08 19.15
N ASP A 146 30.05 -12.44 19.98
CA ASP A 146 30.28 -13.13 21.26
C ASP A 146 30.83 -14.55 21.07
N ASP A 147 30.39 -15.25 20.02
CA ASP A 147 30.93 -16.56 19.62
C ASP A 147 32.40 -16.43 19.15
N LEU A 148 32.71 -15.40 18.36
CA LEU A 148 34.07 -15.15 17.85
C LEU A 148 35.02 -14.63 18.94
N ASP A 149 34.54 -13.84 19.89
CA ASP A 149 35.32 -13.28 21.01
C ASP A 149 35.90 -14.37 21.92
N GLN A 150 35.41 -15.61 21.84
CA GLN A 150 36.03 -16.76 22.52
C GLN A 150 37.40 -17.13 21.94
N TYR A 151 37.75 -16.69 20.73
CA TYR A 151 39.01 -17.02 20.08
C TYR A 151 39.95 -15.80 20.03
N PRO A 152 41.19 -15.89 20.56
CA PRO A 152 42.12 -14.76 20.66
C PRO A 152 42.42 -14.03 19.34
N ARG A 153 42.30 -14.74 18.21
CA ARG A 153 42.56 -14.16 16.88
C ARG A 153 41.50 -13.14 16.43
N TRP A 154 40.26 -13.26 16.92
CA TRP A 154 39.16 -12.40 16.49
C TRP A 154 39.04 -11.15 17.37
N ARG A 155 39.35 -11.24 18.67
CA ARG A 155 39.20 -10.13 19.63
C ARG A 155 39.76 -8.78 19.14
N PRO A 156 40.95 -8.70 18.54
CA PRO A 156 41.52 -7.41 18.12
C PRO A 156 40.75 -6.75 16.97
N LEU A 157 39.89 -7.50 16.28
CA LEU A 157 39.13 -7.07 15.10
C LEU A 157 37.70 -6.63 15.45
N LEU A 158 37.22 -6.94 16.66
CA LEU A 158 35.82 -6.74 17.07
C LEU A 158 35.67 -5.41 17.82
N HIS A 159 34.96 -4.46 17.21
CA HIS A 159 34.75 -3.12 17.75
C HIS A 159 33.25 -2.87 17.99
N ASP A 160 32.84 -2.86 19.26
CA ASP A 160 31.43 -2.69 19.63
C ASP A 160 30.89 -1.30 19.23
N LEU A 161 29.77 -1.28 18.49
CA LEU A 161 29.08 -0.05 18.10
C LEU A 161 27.90 0.29 19.03
N GLY A 162 27.40 -0.68 19.79
CA GLY A 162 26.21 -0.60 20.62
C GLY A 162 24.91 -0.96 19.88
N ASP A 163 23.79 -0.52 20.43
CA ASP A 163 22.47 -0.78 19.86
C ASP A 163 22.16 0.19 18.71
N CYS A 164 21.79 -0.37 17.55
CA CYS A 164 21.14 0.37 16.48
C CYS A 164 19.63 0.22 16.62
N GLU A 165 18.93 1.35 16.61
CA GLU A 165 17.48 1.36 16.40
C GLU A 165 17.22 1.27 14.90
N ILE A 166 16.68 0.13 14.47
CA ILE A 166 16.28 -0.09 13.09
C ILE A 166 14.81 0.30 12.90
N LYS A 167 14.34 0.32 11.64
CA LYS A 167 12.93 0.53 11.32
C LYS A 167 12.05 -0.40 12.17
N HIS A 168 10.90 0.09 12.63
CA HIS A 168 9.94 -0.60 13.51
C HIS A 168 10.33 -0.75 15.00
N GLY A 169 11.31 0.01 15.51
CA GLY A 169 11.58 0.14 16.95
C GLY A 169 12.27 -1.08 17.59
N GLN A 170 12.69 -2.05 16.79
CA GLN A 170 13.55 -3.14 17.27
C GLN A 170 14.98 -2.63 17.44
N ARG A 171 15.65 -3.08 18.51
CA ARG A 171 17.05 -2.78 18.78
C ARG A 171 17.91 -3.99 18.46
N ILE A 172 18.95 -3.78 17.66
CA ILE A 172 19.96 -4.79 17.38
C ILE A 172 21.32 -4.29 17.83
N SER A 173 22.00 -5.09 18.65
CA SER A 173 23.37 -4.80 19.07
C SER A 173 24.33 -5.27 17.98
N VAL A 174 25.19 -4.34 17.54
CA VAL A 174 26.05 -4.51 16.36
C VAL A 174 27.51 -4.28 16.71
N VAL A 175 28.38 -5.11 16.14
CA VAL A 175 29.83 -5.02 16.27
C VAL A 175 30.44 -4.79 14.88
N ASN A 176 31.35 -3.84 14.77
CA ASN A 176 32.10 -3.57 13.55
C ASN A 176 33.36 -4.44 13.52
N LEU A 177 33.57 -5.17 12.42
CA LEU A 177 34.77 -5.96 12.19
C LEU A 177 35.72 -5.23 11.24
N HIS A 178 36.91 -4.85 11.72
CA HIS A 178 37.92 -4.23 10.88
C HIS A 178 39.35 -4.37 11.42
N ASP A 179 40.33 -4.19 10.53
CA ASP A 179 41.74 -3.93 10.86
C ASP A 179 42.34 -2.92 9.88
N ASN A 180 43.67 -2.88 9.75
CA ASN A 180 44.35 -2.01 8.79
C ASN A 180 44.24 -2.51 7.33
N GLN A 181 43.75 -3.71 7.11
CA GLN A 181 43.61 -4.34 5.80
C GLN A 181 42.16 -4.51 5.35
N VAL A 182 41.20 -4.68 6.25
CA VAL A 182 39.80 -4.97 5.90
C VAL A 182 38.81 -4.18 6.76
N GLY A 183 37.60 -4.01 6.24
CA GLY A 183 36.53 -3.28 6.91
C GLY A 183 36.73 -1.77 6.90
N ASN A 184 35.73 -1.05 7.43
CA ASN A 184 35.74 0.40 7.56
C ASN A 184 35.80 0.76 9.05
N PRO A 185 36.86 1.45 9.53
CA PRO A 185 37.00 1.82 10.94
C PRO A 185 36.16 3.05 11.32
N GLN A 186 35.53 3.73 10.35
CA GLN A 186 34.66 4.86 10.65
C GLN A 186 33.41 4.38 11.39
N ARG A 187 32.86 5.22 12.27
CA ARG A 187 31.56 4.93 12.88
C ARG A 187 30.46 5.12 11.82
N PRO A 188 29.55 4.17 11.58
CA PRO A 188 28.51 4.34 10.56
C PRO A 188 27.56 5.49 10.87
N GLU A 189 26.94 6.08 9.85
CA GLU A 189 26.00 7.22 10.02
C GLU A 189 24.86 6.91 10.99
N ASN A 190 24.32 5.69 10.94
CA ASN A 190 23.24 5.24 11.82
C ASN A 190 23.60 5.23 13.33
N PHE A 191 24.89 5.27 13.66
CA PHE A 191 25.38 5.33 15.04
C PHE A 191 25.98 6.68 15.43
N LYS A 192 26.02 7.65 14.51
CA LYS A 192 26.35 9.04 14.83
C LYS A 192 25.10 9.65 15.45
N ALA A 193 25.16 10.00 16.73
CA ALA A 193 24.05 10.66 17.41
C ALA A 193 23.51 11.79 16.52
N ARG A 194 22.23 11.70 16.16
CA ARG A 194 21.47 12.81 15.60
C ARG A 194 21.73 13.97 16.55
N LYS A 195 22.44 15.01 16.11
CA LYS A 195 22.52 16.25 16.89
C LYS A 195 21.08 16.68 17.06
N THR A 196 20.52 16.39 18.22
CA THR A 196 19.34 17.06 18.73
C THR A 196 19.63 18.54 18.54
N GLU A 197 18.80 19.22 17.77
CA GLU A 197 18.74 20.67 17.76
C GLU A 197 18.24 21.13 19.13
N GLU A 198 19.08 20.96 20.14
CA GLU A 198 18.96 21.55 21.46
C GLU A 198 20.34 22.12 21.80
N GLY A 199 20.45 23.44 21.76
CA GLY A 199 21.55 24.17 22.41
C GLY A 199 22.68 24.64 21.51
N ALA A 200 22.44 25.69 20.73
CA ALA A 200 23.49 26.63 20.31
C ALA A 200 22.98 28.09 20.32
N VAL A 201 22.43 28.54 21.46
CA VAL A 201 22.40 29.99 21.73
C VAL A 201 23.77 30.38 22.28
N SER A 202 24.56 30.98 21.39
CA SER A 202 25.82 31.65 21.70
C SER A 202 25.64 32.63 22.88
N ARG A 203 26.52 32.48 23.88
CA ARG A 203 26.70 33.44 24.98
C ARG A 203 27.29 34.73 24.42
N SER A 204 26.44 35.68 24.07
CA SER A 204 26.80 37.10 24.03
C SER A 204 25.52 37.95 23.99
N ASN A 205 25.45 38.97 24.86
CA ASN A 205 24.40 39.99 24.96
C ASN A 205 23.08 39.67 25.69
N LYS A 206 23.16 39.19 26.94
CA LYS A 206 22.02 39.10 27.89
C LYS A 206 21.78 40.35 28.78
N LYS A 207 22.15 41.57 28.36
CA LYS A 207 21.88 42.80 29.16
C LYS A 207 20.92 43.81 28.50
N ALA A 208 20.52 43.62 27.25
CA ALA A 208 19.61 44.55 26.56
C ALA A 208 18.14 44.09 26.52
N LEU A 209 17.86 42.79 26.70
CA LEU A 209 16.51 42.23 26.50
C LEU A 209 15.63 42.21 27.77
N THR A 210 16.20 42.46 28.96
CA THR A 210 15.45 42.49 30.22
C THR A 210 14.70 43.82 30.47
N ALA A 211 15.07 44.91 29.79
CA ALA A 211 14.39 46.20 29.94
C ALA A 211 13.14 46.34 29.04
N ALA A 212 13.08 45.64 27.91
CA ALA A 212 11.96 45.73 26.96
C ALA A 212 10.73 44.91 27.40
N VAL A 213 10.92 43.80 28.12
CA VAL A 213 9.82 42.91 28.54
C VAL A 213 9.05 43.47 29.75
N ILE A 214 9.71 44.24 30.63
CA ILE A 214 9.06 44.86 31.80
C ILE A 214 8.17 46.05 31.37
N THR A 215 8.56 46.77 30.32
CA THR A 215 7.78 47.90 29.79
C THR A 215 6.54 47.45 29.03
N LEU A 216 6.60 46.30 28.35
CA LEU A 216 5.46 45.73 27.61
C LEU A 216 4.42 45.07 28.52
N LEU A 217 4.84 44.50 29.67
CA LEU A 217 3.94 43.92 30.67
C LEU A 217 3.17 44.98 31.48
N PHE A 218 3.71 46.19 31.65
CA PHE A 218 3.04 47.28 32.37
C PHE A 218 1.96 48.00 31.52
N VAL A 219 2.11 47.99 30.19
CA VAL A 219 1.12 48.58 29.26
C VAL A 219 -0.08 47.65 29.05
N LEU A 220 0.11 46.32 29.19
CA LEU A 220 -0.98 45.34 29.08
C LEU A 220 -1.82 45.20 30.37
N SER A 221 -1.29 45.58 31.54
CA SER A 221 -2.01 45.49 32.82
C SER A 221 -3.00 46.64 33.10
N VAL A 222 -2.96 47.74 32.33
CA VAL A 222 -3.85 48.90 32.54
C VAL A 222 -5.11 48.84 31.64
N GLY A 223 -5.11 48.00 30.59
CA GLY A 223 -6.24 47.84 29.67
C GLY A 223 -7.36 46.88 30.12
N PHE A 224 -7.14 46.08 31.17
CA PHE A 224 -8.04 44.97 31.53
C PHE A 224 -9.08 45.31 32.63
N PHE A 225 -9.16 46.57 33.09
CA PHE A 225 -10.04 46.96 34.20
C PHE A 225 -11.34 47.69 33.80
N ARG A 226 -11.74 47.66 32.51
CA ARG A 226 -13.07 48.12 32.08
C ARG A 226 -13.67 47.16 31.06
N PHE A 227 -14.83 46.60 31.40
CA PHE A 227 -15.68 45.63 30.67
C PHE A 227 -15.51 44.13 31.00
N PRO A 228 -16.13 43.63 32.09
CA PRO A 228 -16.24 42.21 32.34
C PRO A 228 -17.67 41.71 32.07
N HIS A 229 -18.17 41.76 30.82
CA HIS A 229 -19.38 41.03 30.43
C HIS A 229 -19.41 40.83 28.91
N LEU A 230 -18.74 39.77 28.45
CA LEU A 230 -18.92 39.00 27.21
C LEU A 230 -17.63 38.17 27.05
N PHE A 231 -17.74 36.92 26.60
CA PHE A 231 -16.70 35.88 26.58
C PHE A 231 -16.57 35.05 27.86
N ARG A 232 -17.40 34.00 27.91
CA ARG A 232 -17.16 32.79 28.67
C ARG A 232 -16.85 31.68 27.66
N PRO A 233 -15.59 31.36 27.36
CA PRO A 233 -15.26 30.20 26.56
C PRO A 233 -15.38 28.94 27.42
N SER A 234 -16.14 27.97 26.91
CA SER A 234 -16.25 26.61 27.41
C SER A 234 -14.91 25.90 27.26
N GLU A 235 -14.42 25.24 28.31
CA GLU A 235 -13.25 24.37 28.26
C GLU A 235 -13.55 23.15 27.39
N SER A 236 -13.02 23.11 26.16
CA SER A 236 -12.93 21.88 25.38
C SER A 236 -11.70 21.08 25.83
N LYS A 237 -11.93 20.10 26.71
CA LYS A 237 -11.03 18.95 26.86
C LYS A 237 -11.17 18.05 25.64
N VAL A 238 -10.26 18.14 24.67
CA VAL A 238 -9.80 16.97 23.91
C VAL A 238 -8.34 17.18 23.52
N ALA A 239 -7.43 16.64 24.32
CA ALA A 239 -6.14 16.17 23.84
C ALA A 239 -6.23 14.64 23.82
N SER A 240 -6.57 14.05 22.67
CA SER A 240 -6.41 12.63 22.46
C SER A 240 -4.94 12.35 22.11
N LYS A 241 -4.28 11.60 22.99
CA LYS A 241 -3.05 10.85 22.68
C LYS A 241 -3.27 10.02 21.41
N PRO A 242 -2.21 9.68 20.64
CA PRO A 242 -2.31 8.59 19.68
C PRO A 242 -2.69 7.33 20.46
N GLN A 243 -3.92 6.86 20.28
CA GLN A 243 -4.31 5.53 20.72
C GLN A 243 -3.42 4.56 19.96
N GLY A 244 -2.61 3.80 20.70
CA GLY A 244 -1.94 2.64 20.17
C GLY A 244 -2.97 1.71 19.54
N VAL A 245 -2.59 1.13 18.41
CA VAL A 245 -3.32 0.06 17.71
C VAL A 245 -3.92 -0.88 18.75
N SER A 246 -5.26 -0.95 18.79
CA SER A 246 -5.97 -2.01 19.50
C SER A 246 -5.33 -3.34 19.09
N THR A 247 -4.78 -4.07 20.06
CA THR A 247 -4.11 -5.35 19.83
C THR A 247 -5.08 -6.46 19.40
N ASP A 248 -6.37 -6.16 19.24
CA ASP A 248 -7.45 -7.10 18.95
C ASP A 248 -8.01 -7.00 17.52
N ASP A 249 -7.58 -6.01 16.72
CA ASP A 249 -8.15 -5.75 15.39
C ASP A 249 -7.49 -6.64 14.33
N LYS A 250 -8.08 -7.83 14.10
CA LYS A 250 -7.62 -8.76 13.06
C LYS A 250 -7.83 -8.14 11.69
N SER A 251 -6.76 -8.03 10.93
CA SER A 251 -6.80 -7.37 9.63
C SER A 251 -5.95 -8.06 8.58
N ILE A 252 -6.39 -7.97 7.34
CA ILE A 252 -5.78 -8.63 6.19
C ILE A 252 -5.81 -7.73 4.94
N ALA A 253 -4.75 -7.79 4.13
CA ALA A 253 -4.76 -7.32 2.76
C ALA A 253 -4.64 -8.51 1.81
N VAL A 254 -5.39 -8.51 0.70
CA VAL A 254 -5.30 -9.54 -0.34
C VAL A 254 -4.61 -8.95 -1.56
N LEU A 255 -3.36 -9.35 -1.79
CA LEU A 255 -2.58 -8.87 -2.92
C LEU A 255 -3.05 -9.54 -4.23
N PRO A 256 -2.86 -8.86 -5.38
CA PRO A 256 -3.14 -9.48 -6.67
C PRO A 256 -2.26 -10.71 -6.86
N PHE A 257 -2.88 -11.84 -7.15
CA PHE A 257 -2.18 -13.08 -7.41
C PHE A 257 -1.35 -12.96 -8.68
N ILE A 258 -0.23 -13.66 -8.72
CA ILE A 258 0.69 -13.64 -9.87
C ILE A 258 0.35 -14.75 -10.87
N ASP A 259 0.38 -14.41 -12.15
CA ASP A 259 0.22 -15.40 -13.23
C ASP A 259 1.53 -16.16 -13.47
N LEU A 260 1.50 -17.46 -13.19
CA LEU A 260 2.57 -18.43 -13.43
C LEU A 260 2.23 -19.42 -14.56
N SER A 261 1.21 -19.09 -15.38
CA SER A 261 0.87 -19.82 -16.60
C SER A 261 1.92 -19.59 -17.68
N GLN A 262 2.13 -20.57 -18.56
CA GLN A 262 3.15 -20.49 -19.60
C GLN A 262 2.94 -19.31 -20.57
N ALA A 263 1.68 -19.01 -20.90
CA ALA A 263 1.31 -17.94 -21.82
C ALA A 263 1.34 -16.54 -21.19
N ARG A 264 1.33 -16.44 -19.84
CA ARG A 264 1.27 -15.17 -19.09
C ARG A 264 0.13 -14.23 -19.52
N ASP A 265 -1.01 -14.81 -19.88
CA ASP A 265 -2.20 -14.12 -20.40
C ASP A 265 -3.42 -14.22 -19.45
N GLN A 266 -3.22 -14.71 -18.23
CA GLN A 266 -4.28 -14.95 -17.24
C GLN A 266 -4.33 -13.87 -16.15
N GLU A 267 -3.81 -12.68 -16.41
CA GLU A 267 -3.81 -11.57 -15.45
C GLU A 267 -5.22 -11.22 -14.98
N TYR A 268 -6.20 -11.15 -15.90
CA TYR A 268 -7.60 -10.89 -15.55
C TYR A 268 -8.16 -11.94 -14.57
N PHE A 269 -7.75 -13.19 -14.74
CA PHE A 269 -8.21 -14.30 -13.93
C PHE A 269 -7.55 -14.26 -12.55
N CYS A 270 -6.25 -13.98 -12.48
CA CYS A 270 -5.54 -13.82 -11.21
C CYS A 270 -6.11 -12.66 -10.38
N ASP A 271 -6.31 -11.50 -11.01
CA ASP A 271 -6.91 -10.33 -10.40
C ASP A 271 -8.33 -10.62 -9.94
N GLY A 272 -9.14 -11.23 -10.80
CA GLY A 272 -10.53 -11.58 -10.51
C GLY A 272 -10.65 -12.52 -9.31
N ILE A 273 -9.85 -13.60 -9.26
CA ILE A 273 -9.85 -14.53 -8.11
C ILE A 273 -9.42 -13.81 -6.82
N SER A 274 -8.40 -12.94 -6.89
CA SER A 274 -7.91 -12.20 -5.73
C SER A 274 -8.97 -11.24 -5.18
N GLU A 275 -9.67 -10.54 -6.07
CA GLU A 275 -10.77 -9.63 -5.75
C GLU A 275 -11.97 -10.39 -5.15
N GLU A 276 -12.30 -11.57 -5.69
CA GLU A 276 -13.38 -12.40 -5.14
C GLU A 276 -13.07 -12.94 -3.74
N ILE A 277 -11.82 -13.30 -3.47
CA ILE A 277 -11.38 -13.70 -2.12
C ILE A 277 -11.44 -12.51 -1.17
N LEU A 278 -10.98 -11.33 -1.61
CA LEU A 278 -11.05 -10.08 -0.86
C LEU A 278 -12.50 -9.78 -0.45
N ASP A 279 -13.43 -9.78 -1.41
CA ASP A 279 -14.86 -9.52 -1.18
C ASP A 279 -15.48 -10.52 -0.20
N THR A 280 -15.10 -11.79 -0.30
CA THR A 280 -15.65 -12.84 0.56
C THR A 280 -15.12 -12.68 1.99
N LEU A 281 -13.86 -12.30 2.16
CA LEU A 281 -13.26 -12.02 3.47
C LEU A 281 -13.82 -10.73 4.09
N ALA A 282 -14.17 -9.71 3.29
CA ALA A 282 -14.71 -8.44 3.79
C ALA A 282 -16.01 -8.63 4.58
N LYS A 283 -16.79 -9.65 4.22
CA LYS A 283 -18.04 -10.03 4.89
C LYS A 283 -17.86 -10.82 6.19
N VAL A 284 -16.62 -11.14 6.58
CA VAL A 284 -16.33 -11.87 7.81
C VAL A 284 -16.36 -10.92 9.00
N GLU A 285 -17.32 -11.13 9.91
CA GLU A 285 -17.45 -10.33 11.13
C GLU A 285 -16.16 -10.37 11.96
N GLY A 286 -15.69 -9.20 12.38
CA GLY A 286 -14.47 -9.06 13.17
C GLY A 286 -13.16 -9.23 12.37
N LEU A 287 -13.22 -9.30 11.04
CA LEU A 287 -12.06 -9.21 10.15
C LEU A 287 -12.11 -7.90 9.38
N ARG A 288 -11.12 -7.03 9.57
CA ARG A 288 -10.94 -5.90 8.66
C ARG A 288 -10.20 -6.35 7.40
N VAL A 289 -10.75 -6.05 6.24
CA VAL A 289 -10.11 -6.30 4.95
C VAL A 289 -9.77 -4.99 4.28
N VAL A 290 -8.54 -4.86 3.82
CA VAL A 290 -8.14 -3.69 3.03
C VAL A 290 -8.72 -3.79 1.64
N ALA A 291 -9.35 -2.70 1.20
CA ALA A 291 -10.01 -2.61 -0.08
C ALA A 291 -9.05 -2.85 -1.25
N ARG A 292 -9.66 -3.21 -2.38
CA ARG A 292 -8.97 -3.59 -3.60
C ARG A 292 -8.00 -2.52 -4.09
N THR A 293 -8.41 -1.25 -4.15
CA THR A 293 -7.58 -0.15 -4.68
C THR A 293 -6.22 -0.08 -3.98
N SER A 294 -6.24 -0.10 -2.65
CA SER A 294 -5.03 -0.10 -1.84
C SER A 294 -4.20 -1.35 -1.99
N SER A 295 -4.81 -2.54 -1.93
CA SER A 295 -4.09 -3.81 -2.07
C SER A 295 -3.43 -3.95 -3.45
N PHE A 296 -4.13 -3.56 -4.52
CA PHE A 296 -3.66 -3.65 -5.89
C PHE A 296 -2.70 -2.53 -6.27
N SER A 297 -2.56 -1.48 -5.44
CA SER A 297 -1.52 -0.46 -5.64
C SER A 297 -0.09 -1.04 -5.57
N PHE A 298 0.08 -2.24 -5.01
CA PHE A 298 1.36 -2.97 -4.95
C PHE A 298 1.61 -3.87 -6.16
N LYS A 299 0.66 -3.97 -7.09
CA LYS A 299 0.83 -4.79 -8.29
C LYS A 299 2.07 -4.37 -9.07
N GLY A 300 2.90 -5.36 -9.43
CA GLY A 300 4.14 -5.13 -10.17
C GLY A 300 5.22 -4.38 -9.39
N LYS A 301 5.04 -4.14 -8.08
CA LYS A 301 6.05 -3.54 -7.21
C LYS A 301 6.73 -4.63 -6.40
N ASN A 302 8.06 -4.64 -6.41
CA ASN A 302 8.85 -5.49 -5.53
C ASN A 302 8.96 -4.82 -4.16
N ALA A 303 7.92 -4.94 -3.34
CA ALA A 303 7.88 -4.43 -1.96
C ALA A 303 7.87 -5.61 -0.97
N ASP A 304 8.58 -5.45 0.15
CA ASP A 304 8.55 -6.41 1.24
C ASP A 304 7.16 -6.46 1.90
N VAL A 305 6.73 -7.65 2.33
CA VAL A 305 5.41 -7.85 2.95
C VAL A 305 5.23 -6.99 4.20
N GLY A 306 6.29 -6.75 4.98
CA GLY A 306 6.25 -5.86 6.14
C GLY A 306 6.02 -4.39 5.76
N ASP A 307 6.66 -3.92 4.68
CA ASP A 307 6.45 -2.57 4.15
C ASP A 307 5.02 -2.39 3.60
N ILE A 308 4.51 -3.40 2.89
CA ILE A 308 3.12 -3.42 2.39
C ILE A 308 2.15 -3.31 3.55
N ALA A 309 2.31 -4.17 4.56
CA ALA A 309 1.43 -4.22 5.70
C ALA A 309 1.48 -2.95 6.55
N GLN A 310 2.64 -2.31 6.67
CA GLN A 310 2.75 -1.01 7.34
C GLN A 310 1.96 0.06 6.58
N LYS A 311 2.13 0.13 5.25
CA LYS A 311 1.42 1.12 4.41
C LYS A 311 -0.08 0.91 4.38
N LEU A 312 -0.52 -0.34 4.44
CA LEU A 312 -1.93 -0.73 4.47
C LEU A 312 -2.51 -0.81 5.88
N ASN A 313 -1.67 -0.61 6.91
CA ASN A 313 -2.02 -0.75 8.32
C ASN A 313 -2.72 -2.09 8.61
N VAL A 314 -2.14 -3.22 8.18
CA VAL A 314 -2.70 -4.58 8.41
C VAL A 314 -1.77 -5.49 9.18
N GLN A 315 -2.34 -6.49 9.86
CA GLN A 315 -1.58 -7.51 10.58
C GLN A 315 -1.16 -8.68 9.69
N ASN A 316 -1.92 -8.97 8.64
CA ASN A 316 -1.69 -10.12 7.77
C ASN A 316 -1.78 -9.72 6.30
N VAL A 317 -1.07 -10.44 5.45
CA VAL A 317 -1.10 -10.26 4.00
C VAL A 317 -1.33 -11.63 3.36
N LEU A 318 -2.34 -11.73 2.50
CA LEU A 318 -2.55 -12.87 1.62
C LEU A 318 -1.88 -12.57 0.29
N GLU A 319 -0.99 -13.44 -0.12
CA GLU A 319 -0.40 -13.45 -1.45
C GLU A 319 -0.58 -14.83 -2.08
N GLY A 320 -0.49 -14.89 -3.40
CA GLY A 320 -0.73 -16.13 -4.10
C GLY A 320 -0.32 -16.09 -5.56
N SER A 321 -0.36 -17.26 -6.16
CA SER A 321 -0.04 -17.47 -7.56
C SER A 321 -1.06 -18.39 -8.19
N LEU A 322 -1.26 -18.22 -9.49
CA LEU A 322 -2.17 -19.02 -10.27
C LEU A 322 -1.47 -19.52 -11.53
N ARG A 323 -1.65 -20.80 -11.83
CA ARG A 323 -1.24 -21.42 -13.10
C ARG A 323 -2.45 -22.09 -13.73
N ARG A 324 -2.79 -21.70 -14.97
CA ARG A 324 -3.85 -22.32 -15.77
C ARG A 324 -3.25 -23.05 -16.96
N GLU A 325 -3.62 -24.33 -17.10
CA GLU A 325 -3.24 -25.19 -18.22
C GLU A 325 -4.50 -25.86 -18.79
N GLY A 326 -5.01 -25.31 -19.89
CA GLY A 326 -6.27 -25.74 -20.47
C GLY A 326 -7.44 -25.59 -19.49
N ASN A 327 -8.06 -26.71 -19.10
CA ASN A 327 -9.16 -26.74 -18.14
C ASN A 327 -8.70 -26.90 -16.67
N ARG A 328 -7.40 -27.01 -16.39
CA ARG A 328 -6.90 -27.17 -15.02
C ARG A 328 -6.34 -25.87 -14.48
N VAL A 329 -6.63 -25.59 -13.22
CA VAL A 329 -6.16 -24.43 -12.49
C VAL A 329 -5.47 -24.91 -11.22
N ARG A 330 -4.23 -24.44 -11.00
CA ARG A 330 -3.49 -24.58 -9.76
C ARG A 330 -3.36 -23.22 -9.09
N ILE A 331 -3.88 -23.10 -7.89
CA ILE A 331 -3.80 -21.88 -7.07
C ILE A 331 -2.95 -22.18 -5.85
N THR A 332 -1.89 -21.42 -5.64
CA THR A 332 -1.11 -21.44 -4.39
C THR A 332 -1.42 -20.16 -3.64
N ALA A 333 -1.84 -20.27 -2.39
CA ALA A 333 -2.15 -19.11 -1.56
C ALA A 333 -1.40 -19.23 -0.23
N GLN A 334 -0.91 -18.11 0.29
CA GLN A 334 -0.21 -18.08 1.57
C GLN A 334 -0.55 -16.82 2.35
N LEU A 335 -0.78 -17.02 3.64
CA LEU A 335 -1.09 -15.99 4.61
C LEU A 335 0.17 -15.70 5.42
N VAL A 336 0.65 -14.47 5.37
CA VAL A 336 1.87 -14.01 6.04
C VAL A 336 1.49 -13.09 7.20
N ASN A 337 2.10 -13.30 8.36
CA ASN A 337 2.03 -12.35 9.46
C ASN A 337 3.01 -11.19 9.20
N ALA A 338 2.48 -9.97 9.15
CA ALA A 338 3.28 -8.80 8.85
C ALA A 338 4.23 -8.37 9.97
N ARG A 339 3.98 -8.77 11.23
CA ARG A 339 4.79 -8.35 12.37
C ARG A 339 6.15 -9.02 12.39
N ASP A 340 6.20 -10.27 11.97
CA ASP A 340 7.39 -11.11 12.05
C ASP A 340 7.82 -11.71 10.69
N GLY A 341 6.99 -11.56 9.65
CA GLY A 341 7.25 -12.01 8.29
C GLY A 341 7.07 -13.51 8.09
N PHE A 342 6.51 -14.24 9.06
CA PHE A 342 6.33 -15.69 8.94
C PHE A 342 5.00 -16.07 8.29
N HIS A 343 5.00 -17.16 7.53
CA HIS A 343 3.77 -17.79 7.03
C HIS A 343 2.97 -18.37 8.20
N ILE A 344 1.71 -17.95 8.30
CA ILE A 344 0.72 -18.52 9.21
C ILE A 344 0.10 -19.76 8.56
N TRP A 345 -0.12 -19.71 7.25
CA TRP A 345 -0.75 -20.76 6.48
C TRP A 345 -0.29 -20.68 5.01
N SER A 346 -0.19 -21.82 4.36
CA SER A 346 0.05 -21.94 2.92
C SER A 346 -0.57 -23.24 2.43
N ASP A 347 -1.21 -23.20 1.27
CA ASP A 347 -1.78 -24.39 0.65
C ASP A 347 -1.82 -24.27 -0.88
N THR A 348 -1.96 -25.41 -1.54
CA THR A 348 -2.05 -25.53 -2.99
C THR A 348 -3.33 -26.26 -3.38
N PHE A 349 -4.14 -25.60 -4.21
CA PHE A 349 -5.41 -26.10 -4.70
C PHE A 349 -5.30 -26.42 -6.18
N GLU A 350 -5.51 -27.68 -6.54
CA GLU A 350 -5.60 -28.12 -7.93
C GLU A 350 -7.04 -28.54 -8.24
N ARG A 351 -7.66 -27.90 -9.24
CA ARG A 351 -9.03 -28.17 -9.67
C ARG A 351 -9.17 -28.03 -11.18
N GLU A 352 -10.25 -28.60 -11.71
CA GLU A 352 -10.76 -28.19 -13.02
C GLU A 352 -11.44 -26.82 -12.92
N LEU A 353 -11.54 -26.09 -14.03
CA LEU A 353 -12.10 -24.74 -14.07
C LEU A 353 -13.53 -24.70 -13.52
N GLN A 354 -14.34 -25.74 -13.76
CA GLN A 354 -15.69 -25.85 -13.20
C GLN A 354 -15.70 -25.89 -11.66
N GLY A 355 -14.61 -26.34 -11.04
CA GLY A 355 -14.45 -26.42 -9.58
C GLY A 355 -13.71 -25.23 -8.97
N VAL A 356 -13.30 -24.22 -9.75
CA VAL A 356 -12.51 -23.08 -9.24
C VAL A 356 -13.28 -22.25 -8.21
N PHE A 357 -14.61 -22.23 -8.29
CA PHE A 357 -15.49 -21.57 -7.32
C PHE A 357 -15.34 -22.12 -5.91
N ALA A 358 -15.26 -23.46 -5.79
CA ALA A 358 -15.08 -24.10 -4.49
C ALA A 358 -13.73 -23.72 -3.87
N VAL A 359 -12.72 -23.44 -4.69
CA VAL A 359 -11.39 -23.03 -4.21
C VAL A 359 -11.44 -21.68 -3.49
N GLN A 360 -12.27 -20.73 -3.95
CA GLN A 360 -12.41 -19.43 -3.29
C GLN A 360 -13.00 -19.58 -1.88
N ASP A 361 -14.04 -20.41 -1.74
CA ASP A 361 -14.68 -20.71 -0.46
C ASP A 361 -13.72 -21.50 0.46
N GLU A 362 -12.97 -22.46 -0.09
CA GLU A 362 -11.96 -23.25 0.62
C GLU A 362 -10.81 -22.36 1.13
N ILE A 363 -10.26 -21.46 0.29
CA ILE A 363 -9.23 -20.50 0.68
C ILE A 363 -9.76 -19.59 1.79
N THR A 364 -10.96 -19.02 1.62
CA THR A 364 -11.57 -18.13 2.62
C THR A 364 -11.72 -18.85 3.97
N ARG A 365 -12.27 -20.06 3.99
CA ARG A 365 -12.41 -20.86 5.22
C ARG A 365 -11.06 -21.16 5.86
N SER A 366 -10.07 -21.53 5.05
CA SER A 366 -8.71 -21.83 5.53
C SER A 366 -8.06 -20.60 6.18
N ILE A 367 -8.24 -19.42 5.59
CA ILE A 367 -7.74 -18.16 6.15
C ILE A 367 -8.44 -17.84 7.48
N VAL A 368 -9.77 -17.98 7.52
CA VAL A 368 -10.57 -17.71 8.71
C VAL A 368 -10.19 -18.65 9.87
N ASP A 369 -10.00 -19.93 9.58
CA ASP A 369 -9.52 -20.94 10.53
C ASP A 369 -8.10 -20.63 11.01
N ALA A 370 -7.18 -20.29 10.08
CA ALA A 370 -5.81 -19.92 10.40
C ALA A 370 -5.73 -18.68 11.30
N LEU A 371 -6.59 -17.69 11.06
CA LEU A 371 -6.72 -16.48 11.88
C LEU A 371 -7.55 -16.70 13.16
N LYS A 372 -8.08 -17.91 13.38
CA LYS A 372 -8.93 -18.28 14.52
C LYS A 372 -10.10 -17.30 14.71
N ILE A 373 -10.71 -16.86 13.62
CA ILE A 373 -11.88 -15.98 13.64
C ILE A 373 -13.13 -16.85 13.74
N LYS A 374 -14.03 -16.53 14.68
CA LYS A 374 -15.30 -17.25 14.75
C LYS A 374 -16.18 -16.78 13.59
N LEU A 375 -16.51 -17.68 12.68
CA LEU A 375 -17.59 -17.44 11.73
C LEU A 375 -18.91 -17.37 12.49
N ALA A 376 -19.57 -16.21 12.48
CA ALA A 376 -20.94 -16.09 12.97
C ALA A 376 -21.90 -16.93 12.09
N VAL A 377 -21.61 -17.02 10.79
CA VAL A 377 -22.33 -17.84 9.81
C VAL A 377 -21.31 -18.37 8.80
N ALA A 378 -21.36 -19.68 8.48
CA ALA A 378 -20.55 -20.20 7.38
C ALA A 378 -21.02 -19.54 6.07
N PRO A 379 -20.12 -19.01 5.22
CA PRO A 379 -20.53 -18.45 3.94
C PRO A 379 -21.33 -19.53 3.17
N PRO A 380 -22.52 -19.18 2.64
CA PRO A 380 -23.33 -20.14 1.90
C PRO A 380 -22.49 -20.71 0.76
N ALA A 381 -22.62 -22.01 0.54
CA ALA A 381 -21.95 -22.64 -0.60
C ALA A 381 -22.39 -21.91 -1.87
N ARG A 382 -21.45 -21.38 -2.64
CA ARG A 382 -21.77 -20.75 -3.93
C ARG A 382 -22.52 -21.77 -4.78
N ALA A 383 -23.68 -21.37 -5.29
CA ALA A 383 -24.41 -22.17 -6.27
C ALA A 383 -23.48 -22.46 -7.45
N GLN A 384 -23.63 -23.63 -8.08
CA GLN A 384 -22.80 -23.98 -9.22
C GLN A 384 -23.11 -23.03 -10.37
N GLN A 385 -22.20 -22.07 -10.60
CA GLN A 385 -22.34 -21.05 -11.63
C GLN A 385 -21.93 -21.58 -13.00
N ASN A 386 -22.52 -21.01 -14.05
CA ASN A 386 -22.07 -21.25 -15.40
C ASN A 386 -20.61 -20.74 -15.54
N THR A 387 -19.66 -21.65 -15.77
CA THR A 387 -18.23 -21.32 -15.82
C THR A 387 -17.89 -20.32 -16.93
N GLU A 388 -18.59 -20.38 -18.07
CA GLU A 388 -18.40 -19.43 -19.17
C GLU A 388 -18.91 -18.03 -18.79
N ALA A 389 -20.09 -17.96 -18.15
CA ALA A 389 -20.64 -16.71 -17.65
C ALA A 389 -19.70 -16.06 -16.63
N TYR A 390 -19.10 -16.87 -15.76
CA TYR A 390 -18.18 -16.36 -14.75
C TYR A 390 -16.85 -15.89 -15.32
N ASP A 391 -16.26 -16.62 -16.27
CA ASP A 391 -15.03 -16.20 -16.93
C ASP A 391 -15.24 -14.84 -17.66
N LEU A 392 -16.38 -14.68 -18.35
CA LEU A 392 -16.81 -13.40 -18.94
C LEU A 392 -16.99 -12.31 -17.88
N TYR A 393 -17.60 -12.63 -16.75
CA TYR A 393 -17.74 -11.70 -15.63
C TYR A 393 -16.39 -11.24 -15.08
N LEU A 394 -15.42 -12.14 -14.87
CA LEU A 394 -14.08 -11.77 -14.39
C LEU A 394 -13.32 -10.91 -15.40
N GLN A 395 -13.45 -11.20 -16.71
CA GLN A 395 -12.90 -10.32 -17.75
C GLN A 395 -13.56 -8.93 -17.70
N GLY A 396 -14.88 -8.88 -17.51
CA GLY A 396 -15.62 -7.63 -17.33
C GLY A 396 -15.15 -6.84 -16.12
N LEU A 397 -14.96 -7.52 -14.97
CA LEU A 397 -14.47 -6.94 -13.73
C LEU A 397 -13.05 -6.37 -13.88
N TYR A 398 -12.16 -7.13 -14.53
CA TYR A 398 -10.81 -6.65 -14.83
C TYR A 398 -10.82 -5.38 -15.68
N LEU A 399 -11.68 -5.29 -16.70
CA LEU A 399 -11.78 -4.10 -17.55
C LEU A 399 -12.51 -2.94 -16.87
N SER A 400 -13.52 -3.19 -16.04
CA SER A 400 -14.26 -2.13 -15.33
C SER A 400 -13.42 -1.43 -14.26
N ASN A 401 -12.35 -2.10 -13.80
CA ASN A 401 -11.34 -1.51 -12.91
C ASN A 401 -10.33 -0.62 -13.66
N LYS A 402 -10.40 -0.53 -14.99
CA LYS A 402 -9.63 0.44 -15.80
C LYS A 402 -10.52 1.67 -16.05
N SER A 403 -10.06 2.84 -15.61
CA SER A 403 -10.88 4.06 -15.56
C SER A 403 -11.05 4.80 -16.90
N ASP A 404 -10.73 4.18 -18.04
CA ASP A 404 -10.91 4.77 -19.36
C ASP A 404 -12.20 4.31 -20.05
N GLU A 405 -12.75 5.16 -20.91
CA GLU A 405 -14.04 4.93 -21.58
C GLU A 405 -14.07 3.63 -22.40
N GLU A 406 -12.99 3.32 -23.11
CA GLU A 406 -12.93 2.14 -23.98
C GLU A 406 -13.06 0.86 -23.16
N ASN A 407 -12.29 0.74 -22.07
CA ASN A 407 -12.35 -0.43 -21.20
C ASN A 407 -13.67 -0.51 -20.41
N LEU A 408 -14.22 0.61 -19.94
CA LEU A 408 -15.55 0.64 -19.32
C LEU A 408 -16.63 0.13 -20.27
N ARG A 409 -16.64 0.58 -21.53
CA ARG A 409 -17.60 0.08 -22.55
C ARG A 409 -17.39 -1.39 -22.90
N LYS A 410 -16.14 -1.86 -22.98
CA LYS A 410 -15.86 -3.30 -23.16
C LYS A 410 -16.36 -4.12 -21.96
N SER A 411 -16.20 -3.61 -20.74
CA SER A 411 -16.72 -4.28 -19.53
C SER A 411 -18.23 -4.47 -19.56
N LEU A 412 -18.98 -3.45 -20.03
CA LEU A 412 -20.43 -3.53 -20.19
C LEU A 412 -20.85 -4.66 -21.14
N ASN A 413 -20.16 -4.81 -22.27
CA ASN A 413 -20.42 -5.90 -23.22
C ASN A 413 -20.12 -7.27 -22.61
N LEU A 414 -19.03 -7.40 -21.86
CA LEU A 414 -18.66 -8.65 -21.18
C LEU A 414 -19.67 -9.04 -20.10
N PHE A 415 -20.12 -8.08 -19.28
CA PHE A 415 -21.17 -8.34 -18.30
C PHE A 415 -22.49 -8.71 -18.96
N GLN A 416 -22.85 -8.06 -20.07
CA GLN A 416 -24.06 -8.44 -20.82
C GLN A 416 -23.95 -9.87 -21.38
N HIS A 417 -22.82 -10.24 -21.99
CA HIS A 417 -22.61 -11.61 -22.46
C HIS A 417 -22.60 -12.63 -21.32
N ALA A 418 -22.09 -12.27 -20.13
CA ALA A 418 -22.19 -13.12 -18.94
C ALA A 418 -23.67 -13.36 -18.57
N LEU A 419 -24.50 -12.32 -18.61
CA LEU A 419 -25.94 -12.40 -18.33
C LEU A 419 -26.73 -13.16 -19.41
N ASP A 420 -26.29 -13.11 -20.68
CA ASP A 420 -26.89 -13.92 -21.75
C ASP A 420 -26.68 -15.43 -21.50
N LYS A 421 -25.62 -15.79 -20.77
CA LYS A 421 -25.27 -17.16 -20.38
C LYS A 421 -25.87 -17.58 -19.04
N ASP A 422 -25.96 -16.64 -18.09
CA ASP A 422 -26.57 -16.82 -16.78
C ASP A 422 -27.28 -15.54 -16.33
N PRO A 423 -28.59 -15.41 -16.59
CA PRO A 423 -29.37 -14.24 -16.19
C PRO A 423 -29.49 -14.03 -14.68
N THR A 424 -29.14 -15.05 -13.88
CA THR A 424 -29.22 -15.02 -12.42
C THR A 424 -27.93 -14.54 -11.76
N LEU A 425 -26.88 -14.26 -12.55
CA LEU A 425 -25.60 -13.77 -12.06
C LEU A 425 -25.69 -12.30 -11.61
N SER A 426 -26.25 -12.08 -10.41
CA SER A 426 -26.48 -10.75 -9.82
C SER A 426 -25.24 -9.84 -9.85
N ARG A 427 -24.04 -10.40 -9.62
CA ARG A 427 -22.77 -9.65 -9.66
C ARG A 427 -22.48 -9.00 -11.02
N ALA A 428 -22.93 -9.58 -12.13
CA ALA A 428 -22.77 -8.95 -13.44
C ALA A 428 -23.65 -7.69 -13.57
N TRP A 429 -24.85 -7.67 -12.97
CA TRP A 429 -25.67 -6.46 -12.90
C TRP A 429 -25.02 -5.37 -12.04
N VAL A 430 -24.40 -5.74 -10.92
CA VAL A 430 -23.59 -4.78 -10.10
C VAL A 430 -22.43 -4.22 -10.92
N GLY A 431 -21.73 -5.07 -11.68
CA GLY A 431 -20.68 -4.65 -12.60
C GLY A 431 -21.16 -3.65 -13.66
N ILE A 432 -22.36 -3.85 -14.21
CA ILE A 432 -22.99 -2.89 -15.14
C ILE A 432 -23.29 -1.56 -14.45
N ALA A 433 -23.84 -1.59 -13.23
CA ALA A 433 -24.12 -0.38 -12.46
C ALA A 433 -22.82 0.41 -12.18
N LYS A 434 -21.76 -0.28 -11.73
CA LYS A 434 -20.42 0.29 -11.54
C LYS A 434 -19.87 0.92 -12.81
N ALA A 435 -19.89 0.20 -13.93
CA ALA A 435 -19.33 0.70 -15.19
C ALA A 435 -20.09 1.94 -15.71
N TRP A 436 -21.42 1.96 -15.60
CA TRP A 436 -22.21 3.15 -15.95
C TRP A 436 -21.98 4.31 -14.98
N PHE A 437 -21.81 4.04 -13.69
CA PHE A 437 -21.44 5.07 -12.71
C PHE A 437 -20.11 5.74 -13.08
N TRP A 438 -19.10 4.97 -13.47
CA TRP A 438 -17.81 5.54 -13.90
C TRP A 438 -17.84 6.22 -15.27
N LEU A 439 -18.77 5.85 -16.14
CA LEU A 439 -19.02 6.56 -17.40
C LEU A 439 -19.76 7.88 -17.19
N ALA A 440 -20.54 8.00 -16.11
CA ALA A 440 -21.32 9.19 -15.80
C ALA A 440 -20.40 10.42 -15.59
N ASP A 441 -20.91 11.59 -15.98
CA ASP A 441 -20.25 12.91 -15.87
C ASP A 441 -18.97 13.10 -16.71
N ALA A 442 -18.16 12.05 -16.89
CA ALA A 442 -16.91 12.09 -17.63
C ALA A 442 -17.10 11.80 -19.14
N TYR A 443 -17.90 10.79 -19.49
CA TYR A 443 -18.00 10.28 -20.86
C TYR A 443 -19.45 10.24 -21.37
N VAL A 444 -20.41 10.12 -20.46
CA VAL A 444 -21.85 10.02 -20.77
C VAL A 444 -22.62 11.03 -19.95
N LYS A 445 -23.66 11.62 -20.55
CA LYS A 445 -24.51 12.60 -19.87
C LYS A 445 -25.16 11.94 -18.64
N PRO A 446 -25.23 12.64 -17.49
CA PRO A 446 -25.74 12.05 -16.25
C PRO A 446 -27.14 11.45 -16.37
N LEU A 447 -28.07 12.14 -17.03
CA LEU A 447 -29.45 11.66 -17.18
C LEU A 447 -29.56 10.33 -17.96
N GLU A 448 -28.61 10.05 -18.84
CA GLU A 448 -28.54 8.78 -19.57
C GLU A 448 -27.84 7.70 -18.73
N ALA A 449 -26.65 8.02 -18.21
CA ALA A 449 -25.84 7.07 -17.45
C ALA A 449 -26.54 6.60 -16.17
N TYR A 450 -27.08 7.51 -15.37
CA TYR A 450 -27.71 7.16 -14.10
C TYR A 450 -29.02 6.40 -14.27
N GLN A 451 -29.71 6.52 -15.41
CA GLN A 451 -30.87 5.68 -15.70
C GLN A 451 -30.45 4.21 -15.89
N ALA A 452 -29.30 3.99 -16.52
CA ALA A 452 -28.71 2.65 -16.65
C ALA A 452 -28.19 2.13 -15.29
N VAL A 453 -27.59 2.99 -14.47
CA VAL A 453 -27.20 2.66 -13.07
C VAL A 453 -28.42 2.20 -12.26
N GLU A 454 -29.51 2.97 -12.27
CA GLU A 454 -30.73 2.64 -11.52
C GLU A 454 -31.31 1.30 -11.94
N SER A 455 -31.43 1.07 -13.25
CA SER A 455 -31.95 -0.17 -13.82
C SER A 455 -31.11 -1.38 -13.41
N ALA A 456 -29.79 -1.30 -13.58
CA ALA A 456 -28.87 -2.39 -13.26
C ALA A 456 -28.81 -2.68 -11.76
N ALA A 457 -28.69 -1.65 -10.92
CA ALA A 457 -28.68 -1.81 -9.46
C ALA A 457 -29.99 -2.41 -8.95
N THR A 458 -31.14 -1.98 -9.48
CA THR A 458 -32.45 -2.56 -9.13
C THR A 458 -32.52 -4.04 -9.52
N LYS A 459 -32.04 -4.41 -10.71
CA LYS A 459 -31.98 -5.83 -11.15
C LYS A 459 -31.06 -6.68 -10.29
N ALA A 460 -29.91 -6.13 -9.87
CA ALA A 460 -29.03 -6.80 -8.94
C ALA A 460 -29.73 -7.11 -7.61
N LEU A 461 -30.46 -6.13 -7.05
CA LEU A 461 -31.19 -6.24 -5.78
C LEU A 461 -32.43 -7.16 -5.87
N GLU A 462 -33.09 -7.24 -7.03
CA GLU A 462 -34.15 -8.24 -7.27
C GLU A 462 -33.62 -9.67 -7.16
N LEU A 463 -32.35 -9.90 -7.52
CA LEU A 463 -31.69 -11.21 -7.46
C LEU A 463 -30.98 -11.46 -6.12
N ASN A 464 -30.44 -10.41 -5.51
CA ASN A 464 -29.75 -10.44 -4.22
C ASN A 464 -29.97 -9.13 -3.45
N GLU A 465 -30.97 -9.12 -2.56
CA GLU A 465 -31.29 -7.96 -1.72
C GLU A 465 -30.20 -7.60 -0.69
N ASN A 466 -29.23 -8.49 -0.47
CA ASN A 466 -28.15 -8.28 0.49
C ASN A 466 -26.82 -7.99 -0.22
N ASP A 467 -26.87 -7.19 -1.30
CA ASP A 467 -25.69 -6.69 -2.01
C ASP A 467 -25.44 -5.22 -1.67
N ALA A 468 -24.40 -4.96 -0.87
CA ALA A 468 -24.08 -3.62 -0.39
C ALA A 468 -23.71 -2.63 -1.51
N GLU A 469 -22.96 -3.09 -2.52
CA GLU A 469 -22.59 -2.23 -3.65
C GLU A 469 -23.80 -1.87 -4.52
N ALA A 470 -24.72 -2.83 -4.75
CA ALA A 470 -25.95 -2.54 -5.47
C ALA A 470 -26.79 -1.44 -4.77
N HIS A 471 -26.90 -1.49 -3.44
CA HIS A 471 -27.54 -0.43 -2.66
C HIS A 471 -26.79 0.91 -2.79
N ALA A 472 -25.46 0.92 -2.76
CA ALA A 472 -24.67 2.13 -2.91
C ALA A 472 -24.83 2.78 -4.31
N TYR A 473 -24.83 2.00 -5.39
CA TYR A 473 -25.09 2.53 -6.74
C TYR A 473 -26.55 2.98 -6.92
N LEU A 474 -27.52 2.26 -6.34
CA LEU A 474 -28.91 2.70 -6.37
C LEU A 474 -29.09 4.04 -5.66
N SER A 475 -28.43 4.22 -4.50
CA SER A 475 -28.43 5.49 -3.78
C SER A 475 -28.03 6.66 -4.67
N GLU A 476 -26.94 6.51 -5.41
CA GLU A 476 -26.44 7.57 -6.27
C GLU A 476 -27.40 7.88 -7.42
N ALA A 477 -27.98 6.86 -8.04
CA ALA A 477 -28.99 7.08 -9.08
C ALA A 477 -30.24 7.81 -8.52
N LYS A 478 -30.68 7.47 -7.30
CA LYS A 478 -31.78 8.18 -6.61
C LYS A 478 -31.44 9.64 -6.32
N ARG A 479 -30.21 9.90 -5.89
CA ARG A 479 -29.70 11.25 -5.61
C ARG A 479 -29.65 12.10 -6.88
N VAL A 480 -29.11 11.57 -7.98
CA VAL A 480 -28.86 12.34 -9.21
C VAL A 480 -30.10 12.50 -10.08
N LEU A 481 -30.87 11.44 -10.31
CA LEU A 481 -32.04 11.49 -11.21
C LEU A 481 -33.24 12.15 -10.54
N HIS A 482 -33.52 11.74 -9.30
CA HIS A 482 -34.80 12.01 -8.64
C HIS A 482 -34.70 13.05 -7.54
N TRP A 483 -33.47 13.47 -7.17
CA TRP A 483 -33.22 14.34 -6.02
C TRP A 483 -33.83 13.77 -4.73
N ASP A 484 -33.98 12.44 -4.66
CA ASP A 484 -34.57 11.73 -3.52
C ASP A 484 -33.47 11.40 -2.50
N TRP A 485 -33.04 12.44 -1.78
CA TRP A 485 -32.01 12.35 -0.74
C TRP A 485 -32.38 11.35 0.36
N LYS A 486 -33.67 11.26 0.71
CA LYS A 486 -34.13 10.38 1.78
C LYS A 486 -34.00 8.91 1.40
N THR A 487 -34.40 8.55 0.18
CA THR A 487 -34.20 7.18 -0.30
C THR A 487 -32.71 6.89 -0.46
N ALA A 488 -31.94 7.81 -1.04
CA ALA A 488 -30.49 7.65 -1.20
C ALA A 488 -29.78 7.36 0.14
N GLU A 489 -30.11 8.11 1.20
CA GLU A 489 -29.57 7.87 2.54
C GLU A 489 -29.95 6.49 3.08
N ARG A 490 -31.21 6.07 2.93
CA ARG A 490 -31.68 4.75 3.38
C ARG A 490 -30.94 3.61 2.69
N GLU A 491 -30.71 3.72 1.38
CA GLU A 491 -29.96 2.69 0.65
C GLU A 491 -28.49 2.64 1.12
N LEU A 492 -27.86 3.78 1.42
CA LEU A 492 -26.49 3.80 1.98
C LEU A 492 -26.41 3.23 3.39
N GLN A 493 -27.39 3.53 4.25
CA GLN A 493 -27.51 2.91 5.57
C GLN A 493 -27.63 1.38 5.44
N ARG A 494 -28.46 0.91 4.50
CA ARG A 494 -28.62 -0.51 4.24
C ARG A 494 -27.33 -1.16 3.73
N ALA A 495 -26.58 -0.47 2.86
CA ALA A 495 -25.27 -0.94 2.41
C ALA A 495 -24.29 -1.15 3.58
N GLY A 496 -24.20 -0.18 4.50
CA GLY A 496 -23.35 -0.27 5.70
C GLY A 496 -23.82 -1.33 6.71
N GLU A 497 -25.12 -1.62 6.79
CA GLU A 497 -25.64 -2.75 7.59
C GLU A 497 -25.26 -4.12 7.01
N ILE A 498 -25.26 -4.24 5.68
CA ILE A 498 -24.95 -5.49 4.97
C ILE A 498 -23.44 -5.77 5.01
N ASP A 499 -22.63 -4.76 4.71
CA ASP A 499 -21.17 -4.88 4.67
C ASP A 499 -20.51 -3.66 5.34
N PRO A 500 -20.26 -3.75 6.66
CA PRO A 500 -19.56 -2.70 7.41
C PRO A 500 -18.11 -2.48 6.97
N ASN A 501 -17.53 -3.34 6.13
CA ASN A 501 -16.17 -3.21 5.60
C ASN A 501 -16.17 -2.72 4.15
N SER A 502 -17.32 -2.29 3.60
CA SER A 502 -17.39 -1.76 2.23
C SER A 502 -16.87 -0.33 2.16
N ALA A 503 -15.61 -0.16 1.75
CA ALA A 503 -15.01 1.16 1.53
C ALA A 503 -15.82 2.02 0.53
N THR A 504 -16.39 1.40 -0.49
CA THR A 504 -17.26 2.06 -1.48
C THR A 504 -18.53 2.62 -0.81
N ALA A 505 -19.20 1.83 0.04
CA ALA A 505 -20.40 2.29 0.73
C ALA A 505 -20.11 3.48 1.65
N HIS A 506 -19.05 3.40 2.46
CA HIS A 506 -18.61 4.49 3.34
C HIS A 506 -18.25 5.76 2.55
N LEU A 507 -17.49 5.62 1.45
CA LEU A 507 -17.15 6.77 0.62
C LEU A 507 -18.38 7.44 0.00
N MET A 508 -19.30 6.66 -0.58
CA MET A 508 -20.52 7.20 -1.18
C MET A 508 -21.43 7.83 -0.12
N PHE A 509 -21.45 7.27 1.09
CA PHE A 509 -22.21 7.86 2.20
C PHE A 509 -21.58 9.16 2.69
N ALA A 510 -20.25 9.22 2.78
CA ALA A 510 -19.57 10.46 3.07
C ALA A 510 -19.88 11.54 2.04
N HIS A 511 -19.81 11.21 0.75
CA HIS A 511 -20.17 12.14 -0.32
C HIS A 511 -21.62 12.64 -0.19
N HIS A 512 -22.56 11.74 0.11
CA HIS A 512 -23.95 12.09 0.36
C HIS A 512 -24.10 13.08 1.53
N ARG A 513 -23.47 12.79 2.68
CA ARG A 513 -23.54 13.64 3.89
C ARG A 513 -22.88 15.01 3.68
N VAL A 514 -21.71 15.04 3.04
CA VAL A 514 -21.03 16.28 2.69
C VAL A 514 -21.91 17.14 1.76
N CYS A 515 -22.55 16.53 0.76
CA CYS A 515 -23.46 17.23 -0.15
C CYS A 515 -24.75 17.72 0.52
N SER A 516 -25.25 17.02 1.55
CA SER A 516 -26.43 17.43 2.33
C SER A 516 -26.11 18.43 3.45
N GLY A 517 -24.81 18.73 3.67
CA GLY A 517 -24.31 19.69 4.65
C GLY A 517 -23.94 19.10 6.02
N ASP A 518 -24.10 17.78 6.19
CA ASP A 518 -23.62 17.06 7.37
C ASP A 518 -22.13 16.75 7.25
N LEU A 519 -21.30 17.78 7.47
CA LEU A 519 -19.84 17.68 7.35
C LEU A 519 -19.23 16.78 8.44
N GLU A 520 -19.82 16.73 9.64
CA GLU A 520 -19.32 15.90 10.74
C GLU A 520 -19.56 14.42 10.46
N GLY A 521 -20.79 14.04 10.07
CA GLY A 521 -21.07 12.68 9.64
C GLY A 521 -20.28 12.31 8.38
N GLY A 522 -20.12 13.24 7.45
CA GLY A 522 -19.26 13.05 6.27
C GLY A 522 -17.80 12.73 6.61
N GLN A 523 -17.24 13.39 7.63
CA GLN A 523 -15.88 13.10 8.10
C GLN A 523 -15.78 11.71 8.72
N MET A 524 -16.76 11.32 9.54
CA MET A 524 -16.77 9.97 10.16
C MET A 524 -16.77 8.87 9.10
N GLU A 525 -17.60 9.01 8.07
CA GLU A 525 -17.67 8.05 6.96
C GLU A 525 -16.38 8.06 6.12
N LEU A 526 -15.74 9.22 5.90
CA LEU A 526 -14.45 9.31 5.22
C LEU A 526 -13.30 8.71 6.01
N ASP A 527 -13.31 8.86 7.34
CA ASP A 527 -12.30 8.25 8.21
C ASP A 527 -12.38 6.72 8.13
N GLU A 528 -13.59 6.17 8.06
CA GLU A 528 -13.80 4.74 7.87
C GLU A 528 -13.41 4.27 6.46
N ALA A 529 -13.78 5.03 5.42
CA ALA A 529 -13.34 4.76 4.06
C ALA A 529 -11.81 4.78 3.93
N GLU A 530 -11.11 5.72 4.59
CA GLU A 530 -9.64 5.75 4.64
C GLU A 530 -9.06 4.56 5.42
N ARG A 531 -9.69 4.17 6.53
CA ARG A 531 -9.28 3.00 7.33
C ARG A 531 -9.32 1.71 6.50
N LEU A 532 -10.30 1.60 5.59
CA LEU A 532 -10.51 0.46 4.70
C LEU A 532 -9.72 0.56 3.39
N ASP A 533 -9.53 1.75 2.82
CA ASP A 533 -8.85 1.99 1.54
C ASP A 533 -7.80 3.12 1.62
N PRO A 534 -6.71 2.95 2.41
CA PRO A 534 -5.78 4.03 2.78
C PRO A 534 -4.94 4.63 1.65
N LEU A 535 -4.83 3.94 0.51
CA LEU A 535 -4.10 4.37 -0.68
C LEU A 535 -5.04 4.74 -1.83
N SER A 536 -6.32 4.97 -1.55
CA SER A 536 -7.30 5.40 -2.54
C SER A 536 -7.17 6.89 -2.88
N PRO A 537 -6.88 7.24 -4.16
CA PRO A 537 -6.89 8.65 -4.57
C PRO A 537 -8.29 9.26 -4.46
N LEU A 538 -9.34 8.46 -4.64
CA LEU A 538 -10.74 8.88 -4.55
C LEU A 538 -11.13 9.28 -3.12
N VAL A 539 -10.73 8.48 -2.11
CA VAL A 539 -10.93 8.83 -0.69
C VAL A 539 -10.18 10.12 -0.36
N SER A 540 -8.91 10.23 -0.77
CA SER A 540 -8.08 11.43 -0.55
C SER A 540 -8.69 12.68 -1.21
N ASP A 541 -9.31 12.55 -2.38
CA ASP A 541 -9.99 13.66 -3.06
C ASP A 541 -11.27 14.10 -2.34
N HIS A 542 -12.06 13.16 -1.84
CA HIS A 542 -13.26 13.47 -1.05
C HIS A 542 -12.93 14.10 0.31
N GLN A 543 -11.82 13.71 0.94
CA GLN A 543 -11.27 14.42 2.11
C GLN A 543 -10.94 15.87 1.76
N ALA A 544 -10.30 16.12 0.61
CA ALA A 544 -10.01 17.48 0.16
C ALA A 544 -11.28 18.29 -0.09
N ILE A 545 -12.33 17.70 -0.66
CA ILE A 545 -13.64 18.34 -0.85
C ILE A 545 -14.30 18.67 0.49
N LEU A 546 -14.29 17.75 1.45
CA LEU A 546 -14.83 17.97 2.78
C LEU A 546 -14.10 19.14 3.48
N PHE A 547 -12.77 19.14 3.46
CA PHE A 547 -11.97 20.23 4.05
C PHE A 547 -12.23 21.56 3.35
N LEU A 548 -12.41 21.55 2.03
CA LEU A 548 -12.79 22.74 1.27
C LEU A 548 -14.14 23.31 1.75
N TYR A 549 -15.17 22.46 1.94
CA TYR A 549 -16.48 22.90 2.42
C TYR A 549 -16.50 23.25 3.91
N SER A 550 -15.52 22.78 4.67
CA SER A 550 -15.32 23.12 6.08
C SER A 550 -14.44 24.35 6.30
N ASP A 551 -14.06 25.06 5.23
CA ASP A 551 -13.12 26.20 5.24
C ASP A 551 -11.72 25.88 5.83
N ARG A 552 -11.34 24.60 5.81
CA ARG A 552 -10.03 24.09 6.25
C ARG A 552 -9.07 24.01 5.06
N LEU A 553 -8.76 25.16 4.47
CA LEU A 553 -8.10 25.22 3.16
C LEU A 553 -6.71 24.58 3.12
N ASP A 554 -5.92 24.67 4.20
CA ASP A 554 -4.57 24.06 4.24
C ASP A 554 -4.64 22.53 4.28
N ASP A 555 -5.58 21.97 5.02
CA ASP A 555 -5.84 20.53 5.04
C ASP A 555 -6.35 20.06 3.67
N ALA A 556 -7.21 20.86 3.03
CA ALA A 556 -7.69 20.58 1.67
C ALA A 556 -6.54 20.54 0.64
N VAL A 557 -5.56 21.45 0.74
CA VAL A 557 -4.35 21.42 -0.11
C VAL A 557 -3.54 20.15 0.14
N ALA A 558 -3.34 19.76 1.40
CA ALA A 558 -2.57 18.57 1.75
C ALA A 558 -3.23 17.30 1.18
N ALA A 559 -4.54 17.14 1.38
CA ALA A 559 -5.31 16.01 0.86
C ALA A 559 -5.33 15.99 -0.68
N ALA A 560 -5.56 17.13 -1.35
CA ALA A 560 -5.58 17.16 -2.80
C ALA A 560 -4.19 16.91 -3.44
N LYS A 561 -3.09 17.29 -2.76
CA LYS A 561 -1.73 16.90 -3.19
C LYS A 561 -1.45 15.42 -2.98
N ARG A 562 -1.97 14.83 -1.89
CA ARG A 562 -1.87 13.38 -1.66
C ARG A 562 -2.59 12.62 -2.77
N THR A 563 -3.77 13.06 -3.21
CA THR A 563 -4.47 12.48 -4.36
C THR A 563 -3.56 12.37 -5.59
N LEU A 564 -2.88 13.46 -5.96
CA LEU A 564 -1.95 13.48 -7.09
C LEU A 564 -0.64 12.69 -6.84
N THR A 565 -0.30 12.43 -5.59
CA THR A 565 0.84 11.56 -5.23
C THR A 565 0.47 10.09 -5.37
N LEU A 566 -0.77 9.72 -5.02
CA LEU A 566 -1.31 8.38 -5.17
C LEU A 566 -1.55 8.06 -6.65
N ASP A 567 -2.11 9.01 -7.41
CA ASP A 567 -2.30 8.91 -8.85
C ASP A 567 -1.99 10.25 -9.54
N PRO A 568 -0.82 10.40 -10.19
CA PRO A 568 -0.46 11.59 -10.96
C PRO A 568 -1.38 11.89 -12.15
N ASN A 569 -2.13 10.88 -12.60
CA ASN A 569 -3.08 10.98 -13.71
C ASN A 569 -4.51 11.27 -13.27
N TYR A 570 -4.77 11.42 -11.96
CA TYR A 570 -6.07 11.78 -11.40
C TYR A 570 -6.46 13.23 -11.77
N ASN A 571 -6.85 13.43 -13.02
CA ASN A 571 -7.17 14.72 -13.61
C ASN A 571 -8.61 14.70 -14.12
N TYR A 572 -9.50 15.27 -13.33
CA TYR A 572 -10.89 15.52 -13.71
C TYR A 572 -11.04 16.89 -14.36
N LEU A 573 -12.22 17.13 -14.97
CA LEU A 573 -12.53 18.43 -15.54
C LEU A 573 -12.33 19.54 -14.50
N GLU A 574 -12.76 19.36 -13.25
CA GLU A 574 -12.54 20.29 -12.13
C GLU A 574 -11.62 19.68 -11.06
N PRO A 575 -10.29 19.84 -11.15
CA PRO A 575 -9.38 19.32 -10.13
C PRO A 575 -9.61 19.98 -8.77
N THR A 576 -9.77 19.20 -7.71
CA THR A 576 -10.00 19.72 -6.34
C THR A 576 -8.87 20.65 -5.89
N LEU A 577 -7.61 20.34 -6.19
CA LEU A 577 -6.47 21.22 -5.86
C LEU A 577 -6.59 22.61 -6.52
N ALA A 578 -7.10 22.68 -7.75
CA ALA A 578 -7.32 23.94 -8.46
C ALA A 578 -8.44 24.75 -7.79
N ARG A 579 -9.53 24.09 -7.37
CA ARG A 579 -10.61 24.71 -6.59
C ARG A 579 -10.10 25.28 -5.28
N VAL A 580 -9.30 24.51 -4.53
CA VAL A 580 -8.74 24.96 -3.25
C VAL A 580 -7.80 26.15 -3.44
N TYR A 581 -6.90 26.12 -4.43
CA TYR A 581 -6.03 27.26 -4.73
C TYR A 581 -6.81 28.51 -5.16
N ARG A 582 -7.91 28.34 -5.89
CA ARG A 582 -8.80 29.45 -6.25
C ARG A 582 -9.43 30.07 -5.00
N GLU A 583 -9.90 29.27 -4.05
CA GLU A 583 -10.47 29.80 -2.79
C GLU A 583 -9.39 30.44 -1.90
N GLN A 584 -8.15 29.94 -1.90
CA GLN A 584 -7.01 30.58 -1.25
C GLN A 584 -6.54 31.89 -1.93
N GLY A 585 -7.06 32.22 -3.11
CA GLY A 585 -6.60 33.37 -3.92
C GLY A 585 -5.27 33.12 -4.65
N LYS A 586 -4.75 31.90 -4.67
CA LYS A 586 -3.59 31.47 -5.47
C LYS A 586 -4.03 31.20 -6.92
N LEU A 587 -4.53 32.24 -7.56
CA LEU A 587 -5.25 32.15 -8.83
C LEU A 587 -4.37 31.65 -9.98
N GLU A 588 -3.08 31.98 -10.02
CA GLU A 588 -2.12 31.54 -11.03
C GLU A 588 -1.83 30.03 -10.91
N ASP A 589 -1.68 29.53 -9.68
CA ASP A 589 -1.49 28.10 -9.43
C ASP A 589 -2.77 27.32 -9.81
N ALA A 590 -3.95 27.86 -9.49
CA ALA A 590 -5.23 27.30 -9.91
C ALA A 590 -5.36 27.29 -11.44
N LEU A 591 -4.98 28.39 -12.10
CA LEU A 591 -5.03 28.53 -13.56
C LEU A 591 -4.18 27.47 -14.25
N ALA A 592 -2.96 27.22 -13.76
CA ALA A 592 -2.07 26.20 -14.32
C ALA A 592 -2.68 24.79 -14.26
N LEU A 593 -3.33 24.44 -13.15
CA LEU A 593 -4.01 23.16 -12.99
C LEU A 593 -5.26 23.06 -13.88
N TYR A 594 -6.06 24.12 -13.98
CA TYR A 594 -7.22 24.14 -14.86
C TYR A 594 -6.86 24.04 -16.34
N LEU A 595 -5.78 24.69 -16.77
CA LEU A 595 -5.27 24.56 -18.13
C LEU A 595 -4.79 23.14 -18.43
N LYS A 596 -4.08 22.51 -17.49
CA LYS A 596 -3.68 21.10 -17.61
C LYS A 596 -4.90 20.18 -17.74
N ALA A 597 -5.93 20.38 -16.92
CA ALA A 597 -7.18 19.61 -16.98
C ALA A 597 -7.92 19.82 -18.31
N GLN A 598 -8.00 21.05 -18.81
CA GLN A 598 -8.61 21.36 -20.11
C GLN A 598 -7.82 20.73 -21.27
N GLN A 599 -6.49 20.71 -21.22
CA GLN A 599 -5.66 20.06 -22.23
C GLN A 599 -5.89 18.54 -22.27
N GLY A 600 -6.11 17.91 -21.11
CA GLY A 600 -6.40 16.48 -21.04
C GLY A 600 -7.83 16.14 -21.51
N THR A 601 -8.82 16.90 -21.05
CA THR A 601 -10.24 16.62 -21.31
C THR A 601 -10.74 17.16 -22.64
N HIS A 602 -10.09 18.19 -23.20
CA HIS A 602 -10.58 18.96 -24.36
C HIS A 602 -11.94 19.63 -24.13
N GLU A 603 -12.37 19.75 -22.87
CA GLU A 603 -13.67 20.29 -22.49
C GLU A 603 -13.52 21.71 -21.89
N PRO A 604 -14.48 22.63 -22.15
CA PRO A 604 -14.48 23.92 -21.50
C PRO A 604 -14.74 23.76 -19.99
N ASN A 605 -14.03 24.54 -19.18
CA ASN A 605 -14.02 24.44 -17.73
C ASN A 605 -14.52 25.75 -17.08
N ALA A 606 -15.46 25.64 -16.13
CA ALA A 606 -16.05 26.78 -15.43
C ALA A 606 -15.08 27.44 -14.43
N GLY A 607 -14.32 26.67 -13.65
CA GLY A 607 -13.30 27.17 -12.74
C GLY A 607 -12.19 27.95 -13.42
N LEU A 608 -11.84 27.61 -14.67
CA LEU A 608 -10.92 28.35 -15.52
C LEU A 608 -11.50 29.73 -15.87
N ALA A 609 -12.79 29.80 -16.25
CA ALA A 609 -13.48 31.06 -16.50
C ALA A 609 -13.52 31.94 -15.23
N ILE A 610 -13.82 31.35 -14.08
CA ILE A 610 -13.84 32.04 -12.77
C ILE A 610 -12.43 32.55 -12.41
N ALA A 611 -11.39 31.73 -12.59
CA ALA A 611 -10.01 32.12 -12.32
C ALA A 611 -9.58 33.30 -13.20
N TYR A 612 -9.87 33.25 -14.51
CA TYR A 612 -9.63 34.38 -15.42
C TYR A 612 -10.35 35.66 -14.97
N ALA A 613 -11.63 35.56 -14.59
CA ALA A 613 -12.40 36.72 -14.13
C ALA A 613 -11.79 37.33 -12.85
N ARG A 614 -11.42 36.51 -11.87
CA ARG A 614 -10.80 36.96 -10.62
C ARG A 614 -9.40 37.56 -10.82
N LEU A 615 -8.73 37.22 -11.91
CA LEU A 615 -7.44 37.81 -12.35
C LEU A 615 -7.59 39.10 -13.16
N GLY A 616 -8.82 39.58 -13.42
CA GLY A 616 -9.06 40.72 -14.30
C GLY A 616 -8.87 40.40 -15.79
N ARG A 617 -8.71 39.13 -16.16
CA ARG A 617 -8.56 38.62 -17.53
C ARG A 617 -9.94 38.41 -18.17
N ILE A 618 -10.70 39.49 -18.26
CA ILE A 618 -12.14 39.46 -18.61
C ILE A 618 -12.40 38.89 -20.00
N SER A 619 -11.56 39.19 -20.99
CA SER A 619 -11.73 38.67 -22.36
C SER A 619 -11.55 37.15 -22.43
N GLU A 620 -10.59 36.59 -21.69
CA GLU A 620 -10.42 35.13 -21.59
C GLU A 620 -11.59 34.47 -20.84
N ALA A 621 -12.05 35.08 -19.75
CA ALA A 621 -13.21 34.61 -18.99
C ALA A 621 -14.48 34.54 -19.86
N GLN A 622 -14.77 35.60 -20.62
CA GLN A 622 -15.91 35.67 -21.53
C GLN A 622 -15.81 34.63 -22.65
N ARG A 623 -14.61 34.41 -23.20
CA ARG A 623 -14.39 33.37 -24.20
C ARG A 623 -14.69 31.98 -23.64
N MET A 624 -14.19 31.68 -22.44
CA MET A 624 -14.45 30.41 -21.77
C MET A 624 -15.93 30.22 -21.44
N LEU A 625 -16.61 31.26 -20.97
CA LEU A 625 -18.05 31.25 -20.73
C LEU A 625 -18.83 30.98 -22.03
N GLN A 626 -18.45 31.60 -23.14
CA GLN A 626 -19.11 31.37 -24.43
C GLN A 626 -18.95 29.90 -24.88
N GLN A 627 -17.77 29.31 -24.69
CA GLN A 627 -17.56 27.87 -24.98
C GLN A 627 -18.46 26.97 -24.13
N LEU A 628 -18.65 27.30 -22.85
CA LEU A 628 -19.57 26.56 -21.96
C LEU A 628 -21.03 26.68 -22.44
N ILE A 629 -21.46 27.88 -22.84
CA ILE A 629 -22.82 28.12 -23.38
C ILE A 629 -23.01 27.36 -24.71
N ASP A 630 -22.03 27.42 -25.60
CA ASP A 630 -22.08 26.72 -26.88
C ASP A 630 -22.15 25.21 -26.69
N LYS A 631 -21.43 24.66 -25.70
CA LYS A 631 -21.53 23.25 -25.32
C LYS A 631 -22.92 22.91 -24.79
N ALA A 632 -23.45 23.71 -23.87
CA ALA A 632 -24.79 23.49 -23.30
C ALA A 632 -25.89 23.50 -24.37
N ASN A 633 -25.74 24.32 -25.42
CA ASN A 633 -26.70 24.41 -26.52
C ASN A 633 -26.57 23.29 -27.58
N ARG A 634 -25.46 22.55 -27.61
CA ARG A 634 -25.24 21.41 -28.53
C ARG A 634 -25.74 20.08 -27.95
N GLY A 635 -26.01 20.04 -26.65
CA GLY A 635 -26.49 18.86 -25.94
C GLY A 635 -27.96 18.99 -25.58
#